data_AF-A0A9P5RND9-F1
#
_entry.id   AF-A0A9P5RND9-F1
#
_cell.length_a   1.000
_cell.length_b   1.000
_cell.length_c   1.000
_cell.angle_alpha   90.00
_cell.angle_beta   90.00
_cell.angle_gamma   90.00
#
_symmetry.space_group_name_H-M   'P 1'
#
loop_
_entity.id
_entity.type
_entity.pdbx_description
1 polymer ?
#
loop_
_entity_poly.entity_id
_entity_poly.type
_entity_poly.pdbx_seq_one_letter_code
_entity_poly.pdbx_strand_id
1 'polypeptide(L)'
;MVRCLELPEIMHHIFSFLDNRTLGETVLLVCRYWLELSRSRMERRVHWDYRWTGPGLETVLPRLCGASLAQVCFEGSENNLTNNNAFKDLLLAYEDWYQEGQRQQYNHQGNLQTNKRRLFNAPLTKLEATFCNVPMSVLSDFPFPSSLTNLILEIGSSQTNTFDPSLLLRQCPLLEDLLIARWEGWYVDGPWIPRDHDRRQIFRLKGIALIYPAFRQSDLEDLLQFTPNLVELKLAGVMDDQTFEVTKRSGRIQYNRRGFCELVRSLPIKLDSFLFSFLSPSLQSDDGTQSIVTELCPTLHEWCLWTPDTTPALLKSLELLPNVITNLELCWNYLEDSGVQPCGQDSEVQVPRLLHQYLCTSPHLLRLKSLQAAYPLRGMDLHRRVGFSWLTPNTEFPWTASEDKKRIQPGIWACRKLKKVELVVHDHEGSQISTPVSSRIIFGYLSRVCPELEFVDLRVPRVCRKDPESPLYQPVIFKRLDGGMCFLTRLKKLQLLKVCTEAWTADYECGDVDLNWLLPGGRDAKERQRRKEKMEEWHDWLDEERQLEVERLAFGTGEAPILKSTDPSIPFDTKVYDELKDLGLLSEVKSAIEDMDRDDGPEYLTQFAELSFGLQLGQRPETIMNRVFPDRRRP
;
A
#
# COMPACT_ATOMS: atom_id res chain seq x y z
N MET A 1 -0.52 49.87 17.40
CA MET A 1 -1.60 48.86 17.27
C MET A 1 -1.02 47.75 16.40
N VAL A 2 -0.64 46.62 16.99
CA VAL A 2 -0.12 45.46 16.22
C VAL A 2 -1.31 44.87 15.48
N ARG A 3 -1.21 44.66 14.16
CA ARG A 3 -2.28 44.03 13.39
C ARG A 3 -2.35 42.56 13.80
N CYS A 4 -3.54 41.97 13.97
CA CYS A 4 -3.67 40.58 14.43
C CYS A 4 -2.88 39.56 13.59
N LEU A 5 -2.66 39.82 12.29
CA LEU A 5 -1.86 38.96 11.39
C LEU A 5 -0.33 39.11 11.55
N GLU A 6 0.13 40.05 12.37
CA GLU A 6 1.55 40.23 12.71
C GLU A 6 1.94 39.42 13.95
N LEU A 7 0.98 38.79 14.64
CA LEU A 7 1.21 37.95 15.81
C LEU A 7 1.48 36.50 15.36
N PRO A 8 2.69 35.95 15.58
CA PRO A 8 3.05 34.57 15.19
C PRO A 8 2.10 33.52 15.75
N GLU A 9 1.62 33.71 16.98
CA GLU A 9 0.74 32.79 17.69
C GLU A 9 -0.63 32.71 17.01
N ILE A 10 -1.17 33.85 16.58
CA ILE A 10 -2.44 33.91 15.84
C ILE A 10 -2.27 33.25 14.48
N MET A 11 -1.18 33.55 13.76
CA MET A 11 -0.91 32.93 12.47
C MET A 11 -0.70 31.41 12.57
N HIS A 12 0.02 30.95 13.60
CA HIS A 12 0.13 29.53 13.91
C HIS A 12 -1.23 28.92 14.24
N HIS A 13 -2.09 29.61 14.99
CA HIS A 13 -3.43 29.10 15.23
C HIS A 13 -4.23 28.99 13.92
N ILE A 14 -4.23 30.02 13.07
CA ILE A 14 -4.88 30.00 11.75
C ILE A 14 -4.37 28.83 10.90
N PHE A 15 -3.05 28.68 10.79
CA PHE A 15 -2.43 27.60 10.02
C PHE A 15 -2.70 26.21 10.58
N SER A 16 -3.21 26.09 11.82
CA SER A 16 -3.53 24.76 12.40
C SER A 16 -4.86 24.22 11.89
N PHE A 17 -5.66 25.07 11.27
CA PHE A 17 -6.91 24.69 10.61
C PHE A 17 -6.73 24.37 9.12
N LEU A 18 -5.50 24.46 8.59
CA LEU A 18 -5.18 24.20 7.20
C LEU A 18 -4.51 22.84 7.06
N ASP A 19 -4.82 22.11 6.00
CA ASP A 19 -4.13 20.86 5.69
C ASP A 19 -2.71 21.10 5.14
N ASN A 20 -1.89 20.05 5.16
CA ASN A 20 -0.49 20.11 4.70
C ASN A 20 -0.39 20.57 3.24
N ARG A 21 -1.40 20.26 2.43
CA ARG A 21 -1.45 20.65 1.03
C ARG A 21 -1.65 22.15 0.86
N THR A 22 -2.65 22.71 1.52
CA THR A 22 -2.94 24.16 1.51
C THR A 22 -1.74 24.94 2.05
N LEU A 23 -1.11 24.42 3.12
CA LEU A 23 0.15 24.97 3.65
C LEU A 23 1.27 24.93 2.60
N GLY A 24 1.42 23.79 1.93
CA GLY A 24 2.49 23.46 0.98
C GLY A 24 2.29 23.92 -0.46
N GLU A 25 1.13 24.45 -0.83
CA GLU A 25 0.83 24.93 -2.19
C GLU A 25 0.39 26.39 -2.22
N THR A 26 -0.32 26.87 -1.19
CA THR A 26 -0.91 28.22 -1.19
C THR A 26 -0.25 29.13 -0.16
N VAL A 27 -0.21 28.71 1.11
CA VAL A 27 0.21 29.56 2.23
C VAL A 27 1.66 30.01 2.11
N LEU A 28 2.56 29.11 1.69
CA LEU A 28 3.98 29.45 1.54
C LEU A 28 4.24 30.52 0.46
N LEU A 29 3.31 30.70 -0.48
CA LEU A 29 3.47 31.61 -1.61
C LEU A 29 2.97 33.02 -1.29
N VAL A 30 2.28 33.21 -0.16
CA VAL A 30 1.69 34.50 0.22
C VAL A 30 2.77 35.53 0.54
N CYS A 31 3.67 35.23 1.49
CA CYS A 31 4.79 36.10 1.82
C CYS A 31 5.89 35.34 2.58
N ARG A 32 7.07 35.96 2.73
CA ARG A 32 8.21 35.35 3.45
C ARG A 32 7.90 34.99 4.90
N TYR A 33 7.11 35.81 5.59
CA TYR A 33 6.70 35.55 6.97
C TYR A 33 5.81 34.31 7.09
N TRP A 34 4.85 34.14 6.19
CA TRP A 34 3.98 32.95 6.16
C TRP A 34 4.75 31.69 5.80
N LEU A 35 5.70 31.79 4.87
CA LEU A 35 6.65 30.73 4.57
C LEU A 35 7.42 30.32 5.85
N GLU A 36 8.00 31.29 6.58
CA GLU A 36 8.74 31.02 7.81
C GLU A 36 7.91 30.34 8.89
N LEU A 37 6.68 30.80 9.11
CA LEU A 37 5.75 30.20 10.07
C LEU A 37 5.25 28.80 9.67
N SER A 38 5.12 28.53 8.38
CA SER A 38 4.65 27.23 7.88
C SER A 38 5.75 26.16 7.90
N ARG A 39 7.03 26.56 7.89
CA ARG A 39 8.16 25.63 7.79
C ARG A 39 8.21 24.55 8.85
N SER A 40 7.86 24.87 10.10
CA SER A 40 7.88 23.89 11.20
C SER A 40 6.72 22.90 11.13
N ARG A 41 5.73 23.15 10.27
CA ARG A 41 4.52 22.34 10.14
C ARG A 41 4.46 21.54 8.86
N MET A 42 5.15 22.01 7.82
CA MET A 42 5.24 21.28 6.57
C MET A 42 6.12 20.04 6.77
N GLU A 43 5.53 18.87 6.57
CA GLU A 43 6.29 17.64 6.39
C GLU A 43 7.03 17.75 5.06
N ARG A 44 8.31 18.13 5.11
CA ARG A 44 9.13 18.19 3.90
C ARG A 44 9.52 16.77 3.53
N ARG A 45 9.02 16.33 2.39
CA ARG A 45 9.28 15.00 1.83
C ARG A 45 10.39 15.05 0.79
N VAL A 46 11.29 14.09 0.84
CA VAL A 46 12.25 13.79 -0.22
C VAL A 46 11.94 12.42 -0.76
N HIS A 47 11.81 12.33 -2.08
CA HIS A 47 11.73 11.05 -2.77
C HIS A 47 13.10 10.78 -3.37
N TRP A 48 13.53 9.53 -3.30
CA TRP A 48 14.73 9.04 -3.97
C TRP A 48 14.35 7.89 -4.88
N ASP A 49 14.59 8.08 -6.16
CA ASP A 49 14.30 7.11 -7.22
C ASP A 49 15.63 6.60 -7.75
N TYR A 50 15.86 5.29 -7.68
CA TYR A 50 17.10 4.65 -8.14
C TYR A 50 17.45 4.96 -9.60
N ARG A 51 16.50 5.41 -10.42
CA ARG A 51 16.72 5.77 -11.83
C ARG A 51 17.34 7.15 -12.02
N TRP A 52 17.43 7.96 -10.96
CA TRP A 52 18.04 9.27 -11.06
C TRP A 52 19.54 9.13 -11.36
N THR A 53 19.98 9.80 -12.41
CA THR A 53 21.39 9.82 -12.83
C THR A 53 21.87 11.26 -12.99
N GLY A 54 23.16 11.49 -12.73
CA GLY A 54 23.83 12.78 -12.94
C GLY A 54 23.15 13.97 -12.23
N PRO A 55 22.72 15.03 -12.95
CA PRO A 55 22.19 16.27 -12.35
C PRO A 55 20.97 16.08 -11.46
N GLY A 56 20.15 15.05 -11.70
CA GLY A 56 18.97 14.77 -10.86
C GLY A 56 19.36 14.54 -9.41
N LEU A 57 20.46 13.80 -9.20
CA LEU A 57 21.07 13.56 -7.90
C LEU A 57 21.43 14.89 -7.22
N GLU A 58 22.20 15.73 -7.92
CA GLU A 58 22.69 17.02 -7.39
C GLU A 58 21.55 17.97 -6.97
N THR A 59 20.39 17.90 -7.62
CA THR A 59 19.23 18.72 -7.24
C THR A 59 18.51 18.24 -5.98
N VAL A 60 18.67 16.98 -5.61
CA VAL A 60 17.97 16.33 -4.51
C VAL A 60 18.80 16.37 -3.24
N LEU A 61 20.12 16.27 -3.33
CA LEU A 61 21.02 16.29 -2.15
C LEU A 61 20.70 17.48 -1.21
N PRO A 62 20.56 18.74 -1.69
CA PRO A 62 20.28 19.88 -0.81
C PRO A 62 18.87 19.83 -0.20
N ARG A 63 17.99 18.96 -0.69
CA ARG A 63 16.61 18.84 -0.22
C ARG A 63 16.47 17.95 1.00
N LEU A 64 17.41 17.02 1.21
CA LEU A 64 17.41 16.15 2.37
C LEU A 64 17.62 16.93 3.67
N CYS A 65 18.48 17.96 3.63
CA CYS A 65 18.66 18.87 4.77
C CYS A 65 17.34 19.59 5.09
N GLY A 66 16.75 19.24 6.24
CA GLY A 66 15.45 19.77 6.67
C GLY A 66 14.23 19.00 6.15
N ALA A 67 14.43 17.84 5.52
CA ALA A 67 13.36 16.90 5.23
C ALA A 67 13.02 16.10 6.50
N SER A 68 11.74 15.96 6.80
CA SER A 68 11.27 15.14 7.92
C SER A 68 10.94 13.71 7.49
N LEU A 69 10.68 13.49 6.20
CA LEU A 69 10.38 12.19 5.62
C LEU A 69 11.22 11.97 4.35
N ALA A 70 11.94 10.87 4.31
CA ALA A 70 12.60 10.36 3.12
C ALA A 70 11.90 9.09 2.67
N GLN A 71 11.47 9.06 1.42
CA GLN A 71 10.96 7.88 0.75
C GLN A 71 11.99 7.46 -0.28
N VAL A 72 12.38 6.19 -0.27
CA VAL A 72 13.50 5.69 -1.07
C VAL A 72 13.12 4.38 -1.74
N CYS A 73 13.39 4.27 -3.03
CA CYS A 73 13.28 3.01 -3.75
C CYS A 73 14.66 2.65 -4.31
N PHE A 74 15.18 1.52 -3.88
CA PHE A 74 16.41 0.91 -4.37
C PHE A 74 16.08 -0.25 -5.29
N GLU A 75 16.88 -0.45 -6.33
CA GLU A 75 16.78 -1.60 -7.21
C GLU A 75 18.18 -2.20 -7.39
N GLY A 76 18.32 -3.52 -7.28
CA GLY A 76 19.61 -4.23 -7.24
C GLY A 76 20.27 -4.54 -8.58
N SER A 77 19.95 -3.80 -9.65
CA SER A 77 20.75 -3.96 -10.89
C SER A 77 22.18 -3.45 -10.66
N GLU A 78 23.19 -4.04 -11.32
CA GLU A 78 24.60 -3.66 -11.14
C GLU A 78 24.82 -2.15 -11.34
N ASN A 79 24.12 -1.56 -12.31
CA ASN A 79 24.17 -0.12 -12.59
C ASN A 79 23.63 0.76 -11.45
N ASN A 80 22.76 0.22 -10.60
CA ASN A 80 22.12 0.94 -9.51
C ASN A 80 22.92 0.90 -8.20
N LEU A 81 23.93 0.02 -8.05
CA LEU A 81 24.77 -0.03 -6.84
C LEU A 81 25.46 1.32 -6.58
N THR A 82 25.90 2.01 -7.64
CA THR A 82 26.48 3.36 -7.55
C THR A 82 25.48 4.36 -6.98
N ASN A 83 24.22 4.32 -7.42
CA ASN A 83 23.17 5.19 -6.90
C ASN A 83 22.81 4.85 -5.46
N ASN A 84 22.81 3.57 -5.09
CA ASN A 84 22.59 3.13 -3.72
C ASN A 84 23.70 3.65 -2.79
N ASN A 85 24.96 3.56 -3.22
CA ASN A 85 26.09 4.10 -2.47
C ASN A 85 26.03 5.63 -2.35
N ALA A 86 25.65 6.33 -3.41
CA ALA A 86 25.47 7.78 -3.36
C ALA A 86 24.40 8.21 -2.33
N PHE A 87 23.34 7.42 -2.17
CA PHE A 87 22.36 7.68 -1.12
C PHE A 87 22.89 7.41 0.29
N LYS A 88 23.71 6.36 0.46
CA LYS A 88 24.40 6.10 1.75
C LYS A 88 25.33 7.24 2.11
N ASP A 89 26.16 7.69 1.18
CA ASP A 89 27.08 8.82 1.36
C ASP A 89 26.31 10.10 1.74
N LEU A 90 25.15 10.30 1.12
CA LEU A 90 24.26 11.40 1.46
C LEU A 90 23.71 11.31 2.89
N LEU A 91 23.27 10.13 3.33
CA LEU A 91 22.77 9.95 4.70
C LEU A 91 23.88 10.17 5.74
N LEU A 92 25.11 9.73 5.47
CA LEU A 92 26.27 10.03 6.30
C LEU A 92 26.52 11.54 6.38
N ALA A 93 26.54 12.23 5.24
CA ALA A 93 26.70 13.68 5.21
C ALA A 93 25.56 14.43 5.92
N TYR A 94 24.33 13.90 5.84
CA TYR A 94 23.18 14.42 6.56
C TYR A 94 23.34 14.25 8.08
N GLU A 95 23.79 13.08 8.55
CA GLU A 95 24.02 12.83 9.97
C GLU A 95 25.11 13.77 10.52
N ASP A 96 26.22 13.93 9.82
CA ASP A 96 27.27 14.89 10.18
C ASP A 96 26.73 16.33 10.29
N TRP A 97 25.92 16.73 9.32
CA TRP A 97 25.27 18.04 9.33
C TRP A 97 24.31 18.22 10.51
N TYR A 98 23.54 17.19 10.84
CA TYR A 98 22.59 17.17 11.94
C TYR A 98 23.30 17.28 13.29
N GLN A 99 24.35 16.47 13.50
CA GLN A 99 25.17 16.48 14.70
C GLN A 99 25.86 17.84 14.92
N GLU A 100 26.40 18.44 13.85
CA GLU A 100 26.97 19.78 13.94
C GLU A 100 25.91 20.84 14.28
N GLY A 101 24.70 20.72 13.72
CA GLY A 101 23.57 21.57 14.07
C GLY A 101 23.19 21.50 15.54
N GLN A 102 23.18 20.30 16.13
CA GLN A 102 22.94 20.10 17.56
C GLN A 102 24.02 20.76 18.41
N ARG A 103 25.31 20.53 18.09
CA ARG A 103 26.45 21.14 18.82
C ARG A 103 26.38 22.67 18.82
N GLN A 104 26.04 23.27 17.67
CA GLN A 104 25.89 24.72 17.56
C GLN A 104 24.73 25.24 18.41
N GLN A 105 23.60 24.53 18.48
CA GLN A 105 22.47 24.92 19.35
C GLN A 105 22.83 24.92 20.83
N TYR A 106 23.60 23.92 21.30
CA TYR A 106 24.09 23.88 22.68
C TYR A 106 25.08 25.03 22.96
N ASN A 107 26.01 25.29 22.04
CA ASN A 107 27.04 26.33 22.22
C ASN A 107 26.49 27.77 22.10
N HIS A 108 25.38 27.99 21.39
CA HIS A 108 24.83 29.32 21.13
C HIS A 108 23.74 29.78 22.10
N GLN A 109 23.51 29.06 23.21
CA GLN A 109 22.65 29.56 24.29
C GLN A 109 23.16 30.89 24.92
N GLY A 110 24.41 31.31 24.63
CA GLY A 110 25.00 32.56 25.15
C GLY A 110 25.02 33.80 24.25
N ASN A 111 24.76 33.71 22.94
CA ASN A 111 24.93 34.87 22.01
C ASN A 111 23.75 35.04 21.04
N LEU A 112 22.91 36.03 21.31
CA LEU A 112 21.64 36.31 20.62
C LEU A 112 21.77 36.91 19.19
N GLN A 113 22.96 37.26 18.70
CA GLN A 113 23.06 38.31 17.66
C GLN A 113 23.51 37.94 16.24
N THR A 114 23.87 36.70 15.89
CA THR A 114 24.29 36.38 14.50
C THR A 114 23.59 35.17 13.90
N ASN A 115 22.27 35.12 14.10
CA ASN A 115 21.41 34.06 13.59
C ASN A 115 21.02 34.31 12.12
N LYS A 116 21.97 34.18 11.17
CA LYS A 116 21.63 33.74 9.80
C LYS A 116 21.22 32.27 9.91
N ARG A 117 20.04 32.06 10.49
CA ARG A 117 19.45 30.75 10.79
C ARG A 117 19.42 29.93 9.52
N ARG A 118 20.02 28.72 9.58
CA ARG A 118 19.75 27.65 8.64
C ARG A 118 18.22 27.53 8.52
N LEU A 119 17.69 27.84 7.34
CA LEU A 119 16.26 28.09 7.14
C LEU A 119 15.41 26.81 7.29
N PHE A 120 16.05 25.64 7.32
CA PHE A 120 15.42 24.33 7.46
C PHE A 120 16.25 23.44 8.40
N ASN A 121 15.76 23.22 9.62
CA ASN A 121 16.45 22.42 10.65
C ASN A 121 15.62 21.23 11.14
N ALA A 122 14.59 20.83 10.39
CA ALA A 122 13.80 19.67 10.78
C ALA A 122 14.66 18.40 10.63
N PRO A 123 14.79 17.57 11.68
CA PRO A 123 15.42 16.28 11.53
C PRO A 123 14.59 15.35 10.63
N LEU A 124 15.29 14.49 9.91
CA LEU A 124 14.75 13.32 9.25
C LEU A 124 14.25 12.34 10.30
N THR A 125 12.93 12.27 10.45
CA THR A 125 12.25 11.49 11.50
C THR A 125 11.59 10.24 10.95
N LYS A 126 11.35 10.20 9.63
CA LYS A 126 10.73 9.06 8.95
C LYS A 126 11.56 8.64 7.73
N LEU A 127 11.81 7.34 7.61
CA LEU A 127 12.43 6.75 6.44
C LEU A 127 11.57 5.58 5.96
N GLU A 128 11.09 5.67 4.73
CA GLU A 128 10.40 4.57 4.05
C GLU A 128 11.29 4.11 2.90
N ALA A 129 11.77 2.88 2.95
CA ALA A 129 12.73 2.36 1.99
C ALA A 129 12.27 1.02 1.42
N THR A 130 12.09 0.97 0.11
CA THR A 130 11.79 -0.24 -0.65
C THR A 130 13.07 -0.73 -1.34
N PHE A 131 13.48 -1.97 -1.11
CA PHE A 131 14.69 -2.59 -1.61
C PHE A 131 14.34 -3.72 -2.57
N CYS A 132 14.28 -3.44 -3.87
CA CYS A 132 14.04 -4.46 -4.89
C CYS A 132 15.36 -5.13 -5.27
N ASN A 133 15.50 -6.44 -5.12
CA ASN A 133 16.70 -7.22 -5.48
C ASN A 133 18.01 -6.79 -4.79
N VAL A 134 17.95 -6.12 -3.63
CA VAL A 134 19.16 -5.68 -2.89
C VAL A 134 19.49 -6.70 -1.79
N PRO A 135 20.73 -7.19 -1.66
CA PRO A 135 21.09 -8.10 -0.58
C PRO A 135 20.98 -7.42 0.80
N MET A 136 20.52 -8.13 1.83
CA MET A 136 20.32 -7.52 3.17
C MET A 136 21.63 -7.09 3.83
N SER A 137 22.78 -7.62 3.40
CA SER A 137 24.08 -7.13 3.88
C SER A 137 24.25 -5.62 3.67
N VAL A 138 23.58 -5.06 2.65
CA VAL A 138 23.54 -3.62 2.40
C VAL A 138 22.84 -2.86 3.53
N LEU A 139 21.87 -3.48 4.22
CA LEU A 139 21.16 -2.91 5.37
C LEU A 139 22.02 -2.89 6.63
N SER A 140 22.86 -3.91 6.83
CA SER A 140 23.81 -3.93 7.95
C SER A 140 24.79 -2.75 7.87
N ASP A 141 25.23 -2.40 6.66
CA ASP A 141 26.08 -1.23 6.42
C ASP A 141 25.28 0.03 6.02
N PHE A 142 23.98 0.08 6.33
CA PHE A 142 23.16 1.24 6.00
C PHE A 142 23.26 2.28 7.11
N PRO A 143 23.61 3.54 6.80
CA PRO A 143 23.78 4.59 7.80
C PRO A 143 22.42 5.18 8.19
N PHE A 144 21.70 4.53 9.10
CA PHE A 144 20.42 5.04 9.56
C PHE A 144 20.61 6.30 10.42
N PRO A 145 19.93 7.43 10.12
CA PRO A 145 20.04 8.64 10.92
C PRO A 145 19.59 8.44 12.36
N SER A 146 20.31 9.05 13.30
CA SER A 146 20.01 8.92 14.74
C SER A 146 18.71 9.60 15.17
N SER A 147 18.21 10.48 14.30
CA SER A 147 16.97 11.22 14.47
C SER A 147 15.71 10.48 14.02
N LEU A 148 15.85 9.27 13.45
CA LEU A 148 14.70 8.49 13.02
C LEU A 148 13.82 8.06 14.19
N THR A 149 12.52 8.29 14.01
CA THR A 149 11.43 7.86 14.89
C THR A 149 10.54 6.80 14.22
N ASN A 150 10.52 6.75 12.89
CA ASN A 150 9.72 5.78 12.13
C ASN A 150 10.56 5.23 10.98
N LEU A 151 10.65 3.91 10.89
CA LEU A 151 11.39 3.20 9.86
C LEU A 151 10.53 2.12 9.23
N ILE A 152 10.31 2.23 7.92
CA ILE A 152 9.60 1.24 7.11
C ILE A 152 10.59 0.69 6.09
N LEU A 153 10.88 -0.61 6.18
CA LEU A 153 11.72 -1.33 5.24
C LEU A 153 10.88 -2.38 4.51
N GLU A 154 10.69 -2.22 3.20
CA GLU A 154 10.09 -3.23 2.33
C GLU A 154 11.18 -3.86 1.47
N ILE A 155 11.43 -5.16 1.60
CA ILE A 155 12.60 -5.80 0.99
C ILE A 155 12.15 -6.93 0.06
N GLY A 156 12.43 -6.79 -1.23
CA GLY A 156 12.13 -7.75 -2.29
C GLY A 156 13.39 -8.40 -2.83
N SER A 157 14.16 -9.10 -2.00
CA SER A 157 15.43 -9.73 -2.38
C SER A 157 15.34 -11.24 -2.31
N SER A 158 15.84 -11.93 -3.36
CA SER A 158 15.93 -13.39 -3.47
C SER A 158 17.05 -14.03 -2.64
N GLN A 159 17.94 -13.20 -2.08
CA GLN A 159 19.11 -13.72 -1.37
C GLN A 159 18.85 -13.77 0.12
N THR A 160 18.94 -14.97 0.68
CA THR A 160 18.95 -15.21 2.12
C THR A 160 20.10 -14.42 2.74
N ASN A 161 19.77 -13.40 3.51
CA ASN A 161 20.76 -12.62 4.22
C ASN A 161 20.27 -12.37 5.66
N THR A 162 21.23 -12.09 6.52
CA THR A 162 20.99 -11.78 7.92
C THR A 162 20.78 -10.28 8.12
N PHE A 163 20.03 -9.93 9.15
CA PHE A 163 19.83 -8.56 9.62
C PHE A 163 20.20 -8.47 11.09
N ASP A 164 21.07 -7.53 11.46
CA ASP A 164 21.44 -7.28 12.86
C ASP A 164 20.59 -6.13 13.42
N PRO A 165 19.53 -6.42 14.20
CA PRO A 165 18.68 -5.39 14.78
C PRO A 165 19.39 -4.56 15.85
N SER A 166 20.43 -5.09 16.52
CA SER A 166 21.15 -4.33 17.54
C SER A 166 21.88 -3.14 16.93
N LEU A 167 22.43 -3.30 15.72
CA LEU A 167 23.07 -2.20 15.03
C LEU A 167 22.05 -1.11 14.68
N LEU A 168 20.86 -1.50 14.21
CA LEU A 168 19.78 -0.56 13.93
C LEU A 168 19.35 0.22 15.18
N LEU A 169 19.07 -0.47 16.29
CA LEU A 169 18.63 0.19 17.53
C LEU A 169 19.74 1.05 18.16
N ARG A 170 21.01 0.69 17.96
CA ARG A 170 22.15 1.54 18.35
C ARG A 170 22.21 2.82 17.51
N GLN A 171 22.00 2.71 16.20
CA GLN A 171 22.02 3.86 15.29
C GLN A 171 20.80 4.77 15.48
N CYS A 172 19.62 4.20 15.74
CA CYS A 172 18.36 4.92 15.89
C CYS A 172 17.80 4.84 17.33
N PRO A 173 18.43 5.51 18.32
CA PRO A 173 17.97 5.44 19.71
C PRO A 173 16.60 6.11 19.96
N LEU A 174 16.12 6.90 19.00
CA LEU A 174 14.82 7.58 19.06
C LEU A 174 13.69 6.83 18.34
N LEU A 175 13.97 5.62 17.83
CA LEU A 175 13.02 4.85 17.04
C LEU A 175 11.77 4.52 17.88
N GLU A 176 10.61 4.89 17.34
CA GLU A 176 9.29 4.62 17.91
C GLU A 176 8.59 3.52 17.12
N ASP A 177 8.62 3.58 15.79
CA ASP A 177 7.97 2.58 14.93
C ASP A 177 8.98 1.91 14.02
N LEU A 178 8.96 0.57 14.02
CA LEU A 178 9.77 -0.26 13.13
C LEU A 178 8.87 -1.24 12.37
N LEU A 179 8.82 -1.09 11.05
CA LEU A 179 8.23 -2.07 10.15
C LEU A 179 9.32 -2.64 9.24
N ILE A 180 9.52 -3.95 9.29
CA ILE A 180 10.37 -4.67 8.35
C ILE A 180 9.52 -5.75 7.69
N ALA A 181 9.17 -5.51 6.43
CA ALA A 181 8.49 -6.46 5.58
C ALA A 181 9.43 -6.93 4.50
N ARG A 182 9.65 -8.24 4.40
CA ARG A 182 10.30 -8.82 3.24
C ARG A 182 9.24 -9.56 2.41
N TRP A 183 9.43 -9.67 1.10
CA TRP A 183 8.60 -10.56 0.27
C TRP A 183 9.03 -12.02 0.39
N GLU A 184 10.13 -12.24 1.10
CA GLU A 184 10.87 -13.47 1.27
C GLU A 184 11.26 -13.70 2.73
N GLY A 185 11.59 -14.94 3.09
CA GLY A 185 12.03 -15.28 4.43
C GLY A 185 13.37 -14.64 4.77
N TRP A 186 13.49 -13.95 5.91
CA TRP A 186 14.76 -13.38 6.38
C TRP A 186 15.11 -13.82 7.79
N TYR A 187 16.41 -13.80 8.11
CA TYR A 187 16.90 -14.16 9.43
C TYR A 187 17.39 -12.92 10.18
N VAL A 188 16.89 -12.74 11.40
CA VAL A 188 17.41 -11.78 12.37
C VAL A 188 18.60 -12.44 13.06
N ASP A 189 19.79 -11.89 12.85
CA ASP A 189 21.03 -12.42 13.42
C ASP A 189 21.48 -11.61 14.63
N GLY A 190 21.77 -12.32 15.72
CA GLY A 190 22.22 -11.72 16.96
C GLY A 190 21.11 -11.17 17.86
N PRO A 191 21.48 -10.67 19.06
CA PRO A 191 20.56 -10.12 20.02
C PRO A 191 19.94 -8.82 19.50
N TRP A 192 18.73 -8.49 19.94
CA TRP A 192 18.12 -7.18 19.65
C TRP A 192 18.76 -6.04 20.43
N ILE A 193 19.20 -6.33 21.67
CA ILE A 193 19.76 -5.32 22.56
C ILE A 193 21.25 -5.13 22.24
N PRO A 194 21.70 -3.91 21.91
CA PRO A 194 23.12 -3.61 21.75
C PRO A 194 23.92 -3.99 23.01
N ARG A 195 25.10 -4.59 22.84
CA ARG A 195 25.94 -5.04 23.98
C ARG A 195 26.34 -3.92 24.94
N ASP A 196 26.38 -2.69 24.44
CA ASP A 196 26.72 -1.44 25.10
C ASP A 196 25.50 -0.68 25.63
N HIS A 197 24.28 -1.22 25.46
CA HIS A 197 23.05 -0.59 25.93
C HIS A 197 23.00 -0.52 27.46
N ASP A 198 22.75 0.67 28.01
CA ASP A 198 22.51 0.83 29.44
C ASP A 198 21.18 0.15 29.79
N ARG A 199 21.23 -0.89 30.61
CA ARG A 199 20.04 -1.63 31.08
C ARG A 199 19.04 -0.76 31.87
N ARG A 200 19.41 0.46 32.26
CA ARG A 200 18.49 1.42 32.88
C ARG A 200 17.70 2.23 31.85
N GLN A 201 18.17 2.27 30.61
CA GLN A 201 17.54 3.01 29.53
C GLN A 201 16.49 2.14 28.84
N ILE A 202 15.27 2.66 28.76
CA ILE A 202 14.18 2.05 27.97
C ILE A 202 14.27 2.53 26.52
N PHE A 203 13.89 1.66 25.58
CA PHE A 203 13.71 2.06 24.19
C PHE A 203 12.41 2.86 24.03
N ARG A 204 12.36 3.71 23.00
CA ARG A 204 11.17 4.52 22.67
C ARG A 204 10.17 3.79 21.78
N LEU A 205 10.42 2.52 21.48
CA LEU A 205 9.60 1.71 20.59
C LEU A 205 8.15 1.62 21.11
N LYS A 206 7.24 1.96 20.21
CA LYS A 206 5.78 1.93 20.30
C LYS A 206 5.22 0.88 19.34
N GLY A 207 5.79 0.72 18.15
CA GLY A 207 5.36 -0.27 17.16
C GLY A 207 6.51 -1.12 16.64
N ILE A 208 6.33 -2.44 16.65
CA ILE A 208 7.22 -3.41 15.99
C ILE A 208 6.37 -4.30 15.08
N ALA A 209 6.65 -4.26 13.78
CA ALA A 209 6.01 -5.11 12.78
C ALA A 209 7.07 -5.82 11.93
N LEU A 210 7.17 -7.15 12.08
CA LEU A 210 8.09 -7.99 11.33
C LEU A 210 7.28 -8.99 10.49
N ILE A 211 7.54 -9.02 9.19
CA ILE A 211 6.85 -9.91 8.24
C ILE A 211 7.87 -10.88 7.65
N TYR A 212 7.61 -12.19 7.80
CA TYR A 212 8.50 -13.32 7.50
C TYR A 212 9.86 -13.35 8.21
N PRO A 213 9.96 -12.97 9.49
CA PRO A 213 11.22 -13.10 10.19
C PRO A 213 11.45 -14.56 10.64
N ALA A 214 12.70 -14.97 10.67
CA ALA A 214 13.22 -16.05 11.50
C ALA A 214 14.15 -15.43 12.55
N PHE A 215 13.92 -15.73 13.82
CA PHE A 215 14.70 -15.17 14.92
C PHE A 215 14.63 -16.09 16.14
N ARG A 216 15.56 -15.93 17.09
CA ARG A 216 15.45 -16.62 18.37
C ARG A 216 14.42 -15.92 19.25
N GLN A 217 13.40 -16.64 19.69
CA GLN A 217 12.33 -16.08 20.52
C GLN A 217 12.87 -15.32 21.73
N SER A 218 13.86 -15.88 22.44
CA SER A 218 14.50 -15.26 23.60
C SER A 218 15.03 -13.86 23.34
N ASP A 219 15.56 -13.61 22.14
CA ASP A 219 16.21 -12.34 21.82
C ASP A 219 15.15 -11.22 21.68
N LEU A 220 13.94 -11.56 21.19
CA LEU A 220 12.81 -10.64 21.16
C LEU A 220 12.18 -10.49 22.56
N GLU A 221 12.04 -11.58 23.32
CA GLU A 221 11.55 -11.55 24.70
C GLU A 221 12.40 -10.63 25.59
N ASP A 222 13.72 -10.65 25.41
CA ASP A 222 14.65 -9.73 26.07
C ASP A 222 14.36 -8.28 25.66
N LEU A 223 14.18 -7.98 24.37
CA LEU A 223 13.84 -6.61 23.92
C LEU A 223 12.55 -6.10 24.56
N LEU A 224 11.51 -6.94 24.65
CA LEU A 224 10.21 -6.54 25.18
C LEU A 224 10.28 -6.06 26.64
N GLN A 225 11.25 -6.55 27.42
CA GLN A 225 11.50 -6.07 28.79
C GLN A 225 11.96 -4.60 28.83
N PHE A 226 12.51 -4.08 27.73
CA PHE A 226 13.00 -2.70 27.60
C PHE A 226 12.06 -1.79 26.79
N THR A 227 10.88 -2.27 26.39
CA THR A 227 9.89 -1.50 25.61
C THR A 227 8.53 -1.43 26.32
N PRO A 228 8.44 -0.82 27.51
CA PRO A 228 7.18 -0.73 28.26
C PRO A 228 6.10 0.11 27.55
N ASN A 229 6.50 0.96 26.59
CA ASN A 229 5.59 1.83 25.84
C ASN A 229 5.09 1.19 24.53
N LEU A 230 5.36 -0.09 24.31
CA LEU A 230 4.94 -0.79 23.10
C LEU A 230 3.41 -0.87 23.06
N VAL A 231 2.81 -0.39 21.98
CA VAL A 231 1.36 -0.45 21.72
C VAL A 231 1.02 -1.35 20.53
N GLU A 232 1.99 -1.63 19.65
CA GLU A 232 1.81 -2.50 18.50
C GLU A 232 2.93 -3.54 18.42
N LEU A 233 2.56 -4.82 18.35
CA LEU A 233 3.47 -5.92 18.12
C LEU A 233 2.89 -6.89 17.08
N LYS A 234 3.46 -6.90 15.88
CA LYS A 234 3.05 -7.75 14.76
C LYS A 234 4.22 -8.61 14.31
N LEU A 235 4.07 -9.92 14.43
CA LEU A 235 5.01 -10.94 13.99
C LEU A 235 4.25 -11.82 13.01
N ALA A 236 4.28 -11.47 11.73
CA ALA A 236 3.48 -12.12 10.70
C ALA A 236 4.32 -13.15 9.94
N GLY A 237 3.83 -14.40 9.86
CA GLY A 237 4.47 -15.45 9.07
C GLY A 237 5.86 -15.84 9.60
N VAL A 238 6.02 -15.91 10.92
CA VAL A 238 7.29 -16.28 11.56
C VAL A 238 7.73 -17.67 11.09
N MET A 239 8.99 -17.76 10.67
CA MET A 239 9.56 -18.97 10.07
C MET A 239 10.30 -19.81 11.11
N ASP A 240 10.09 -21.13 11.04
CA ASP A 240 10.81 -22.14 11.81
C ASP A 240 12.01 -22.70 11.02
N ASP A 241 12.86 -23.51 11.66
CA ASP A 241 14.03 -24.09 10.97
C ASP A 241 13.69 -25.00 9.79
N GLN A 242 12.51 -25.62 9.78
CA GLN A 242 12.19 -26.58 8.72
C GLN A 242 11.97 -25.87 7.40
N THR A 243 11.53 -24.61 7.45
CA THR A 243 11.28 -23.79 6.27
C THR A 243 12.54 -23.15 5.67
N PHE A 244 13.67 -23.13 6.38
CA PHE A 244 14.84 -22.35 5.97
C PHE A 244 16.12 -23.20 5.92
N GLU A 245 16.54 -23.62 4.71
CA GLU A 245 17.71 -24.50 4.50
C GLU A 245 19.07 -23.90 4.94
N VAL A 246 19.12 -22.62 5.32
CA VAL A 246 20.37 -21.89 5.58
C VAL A 246 20.96 -22.15 6.97
N THR A 247 20.22 -22.73 7.91
CA THR A 247 20.63 -22.78 9.33
C THR A 247 21.43 -24.03 9.72
N LYS A 248 22.59 -24.28 9.08
CA LYS A 248 23.60 -25.16 9.69
C LYS A 248 24.35 -24.51 10.87
N ARG A 249 24.26 -23.18 11.06
CA ARG A 249 25.09 -22.43 12.03
C ARG A 249 24.36 -21.90 13.27
N SER A 250 23.06 -21.61 13.20
CA SER A 250 22.36 -20.83 14.25
C SER A 250 21.69 -21.69 15.33
N GLY A 251 21.73 -23.01 15.23
CA GLY A 251 21.00 -23.91 16.13
C GLY A 251 19.51 -23.96 15.78
N ARG A 252 18.79 -24.89 16.42
CA ARG A 252 17.38 -25.14 16.12
C ARG A 252 16.49 -24.00 16.71
N ILE A 253 15.90 -23.17 15.88
CA ILE A 253 14.85 -22.19 16.21
C ILE A 253 13.53 -22.93 16.49
N GLN A 254 13.10 -22.87 17.75
CA GLN A 254 11.79 -23.32 18.18
C GLN A 254 11.07 -22.17 18.85
N TYR A 255 9.79 -21.98 18.49
CA TYR A 255 8.94 -20.98 19.12
C TYR A 255 7.96 -21.65 20.06
N ASN A 256 7.85 -21.08 21.26
CA ASN A 256 6.82 -21.41 22.22
C ASN A 256 5.80 -20.26 22.24
N ARG A 257 4.80 -20.32 21.36
CA ARG A 257 3.76 -19.29 21.21
C ARG A 257 3.07 -18.98 22.52
N ARG A 258 2.68 -20.03 23.26
CA ARG A 258 1.99 -19.89 24.55
C ARG A 258 2.87 -19.20 25.57
N GLY A 259 4.12 -19.65 25.72
CA GLY A 259 5.09 -19.03 26.62
C GLY A 259 5.36 -17.56 26.27
N PHE A 260 5.46 -17.24 24.98
CA PHE A 260 5.62 -15.86 24.51
C PHE A 260 4.42 -14.98 24.90
N CYS A 261 3.20 -15.47 24.69
CA CYS A 261 1.99 -14.71 25.03
C CYS A 261 1.82 -14.56 26.56
N GLU A 262 2.18 -15.58 27.34
CA GLU A 262 2.21 -15.51 28.80
C GLU A 262 3.25 -14.47 29.28
N LEU A 263 4.41 -14.40 28.65
CA LEU A 263 5.40 -13.35 28.91
C LEU A 263 4.83 -11.97 28.59
N VAL A 264 4.29 -11.74 27.37
CA VAL A 264 3.71 -10.45 26.98
C VAL A 264 2.64 -10.01 27.98
N ARG A 265 1.79 -10.92 28.44
CA ARG A 265 0.77 -10.66 29.48
C ARG A 265 1.38 -10.27 30.83
N SER A 266 2.55 -10.82 31.16
CA SER A 266 3.25 -10.53 32.42
C SER A 266 3.98 -9.18 32.42
N LEU A 267 4.28 -8.63 31.24
CA LEU A 267 4.96 -7.35 31.09
C LEU A 267 3.96 -6.19 31.27
N PRO A 268 4.42 -5.00 31.72
CA PRO A 268 3.59 -3.82 31.87
C PRO A 268 3.33 -3.12 30.51
N ILE A 269 2.98 -3.90 29.49
CA ILE A 269 2.76 -3.45 28.12
C ILE A 269 1.25 -3.46 27.84
N LYS A 270 0.74 -2.37 27.26
CA LYS A 270 -0.66 -2.28 26.83
C LYS A 270 -0.71 -2.24 25.32
N LEU A 271 -0.99 -3.38 24.71
CA LEU A 271 -1.09 -3.49 23.26
C LEU A 271 -2.48 -3.05 22.77
N ASP A 272 -2.48 -2.17 21.77
CA ASP A 272 -3.66 -1.80 20.99
C ASP A 272 -3.78 -2.68 19.73
N SER A 273 -2.68 -3.28 19.27
CA SER A 273 -2.63 -4.24 18.16
C SER A 273 -1.62 -5.36 18.43
N PHE A 274 -2.02 -6.61 18.21
CA PHE A 274 -1.17 -7.78 18.38
C PHE A 274 -1.39 -8.82 17.27
N LEU A 275 -0.31 -9.30 16.68
CA LEU A 275 -0.30 -10.45 15.78
C LEU A 275 0.94 -11.28 16.07
N PHE A 276 0.79 -12.59 16.21
CA PHE A 276 1.91 -13.53 16.21
C PHE A 276 1.49 -14.79 15.48
N SER A 277 1.88 -14.93 14.22
CA SER A 277 1.54 -16.05 13.35
C SER A 277 2.77 -16.75 12.79
N PHE A 278 2.58 -17.99 12.34
CA PHE A 278 3.65 -18.82 11.78
C PHE A 278 3.42 -19.08 10.30
N LEU A 279 4.52 -19.26 9.58
CA LEU A 279 4.46 -19.67 8.18
C LEU A 279 4.08 -21.15 8.02
N SER A 280 4.59 -22.01 8.91
CA SER A 280 4.44 -23.47 8.85
C SER A 280 3.02 -23.92 9.26
N PRO A 281 2.26 -24.61 8.39
CA PRO A 281 0.93 -25.12 8.71
C PRO A 281 0.92 -26.09 9.91
N SER A 282 2.02 -26.80 10.13
CA SER A 282 2.14 -27.76 11.23
C SER A 282 2.02 -27.13 12.62
N LEU A 283 2.34 -25.83 12.74
CA LEU A 283 2.28 -25.06 13.98
C LEU A 283 0.95 -24.32 14.16
N GLN A 284 0.02 -24.39 13.20
CA GLN A 284 -1.24 -23.64 13.20
C GLN A 284 -2.37 -24.30 14.01
N SER A 285 -2.18 -25.52 14.52
CA SER A 285 -3.24 -26.37 15.06
C SER A 285 -3.84 -25.98 16.43
N ASP A 286 -3.52 -24.80 16.97
CA ASP A 286 -3.96 -24.43 18.32
C ASP A 286 -5.12 -23.41 18.30
N ASP A 287 -6.34 -23.94 18.49
CA ASP A 287 -7.62 -23.19 18.59
C ASP A 287 -7.60 -22.09 19.67
N GLY A 288 -6.64 -22.12 20.62
CA GLY A 288 -6.53 -21.15 21.71
C GLY A 288 -6.00 -19.76 21.31
N THR A 289 -5.48 -19.60 20.09
CA THR A 289 -4.83 -18.36 19.65
C THR A 289 -5.73 -17.13 19.74
N GLN A 290 -6.98 -17.25 19.30
CA GLN A 290 -7.91 -16.11 19.26
C GLN A 290 -8.30 -15.62 20.65
N SER A 291 -8.46 -16.56 21.60
CA SER A 291 -8.71 -16.22 23.01
C SER A 291 -7.57 -15.35 23.53
N ILE A 292 -6.32 -15.74 23.24
CA ILE A 292 -5.14 -15.01 23.67
C ILE A 292 -5.09 -13.60 23.05
N VAL A 293 -5.34 -13.45 21.75
CA VAL A 293 -5.35 -12.13 21.10
C VAL A 293 -6.43 -11.22 21.71
N THR A 294 -7.63 -11.76 21.92
CA THR A 294 -8.76 -11.03 22.50
C THR A 294 -8.48 -10.65 23.97
N GLU A 295 -7.77 -11.49 24.71
CA GLU A 295 -7.33 -11.21 26.08
C GLU A 295 -6.23 -10.15 26.14
N LEU A 296 -5.25 -10.19 25.23
CA LEU A 296 -4.14 -9.23 25.20
C LEU A 296 -4.60 -7.85 24.73
N CYS A 297 -5.57 -7.78 23.81
CA CYS A 297 -6.06 -6.53 23.24
C CYS A 297 -7.61 -6.51 23.26
N PRO A 298 -8.26 -6.23 24.39
CA PRO A 298 -9.73 -6.29 24.48
C PRO A 298 -10.46 -5.17 23.71
N THR A 299 -9.76 -4.10 23.33
CA THR A 299 -10.33 -2.92 22.64
C THR A 299 -9.83 -2.79 21.20
N LEU A 300 -9.66 -3.90 20.48
CA LEU A 300 -9.16 -3.91 19.09
C LEU A 300 -10.14 -3.23 18.13
N HIS A 301 -9.90 -1.96 17.83
CA HIS A 301 -10.44 -1.28 16.64
C HIS A 301 -9.64 -1.58 15.38
N GLU A 302 -8.42 -2.12 15.56
CA GLU A 302 -7.50 -2.51 14.52
C GLU A 302 -7.26 -4.02 14.61
N TRP A 303 -7.56 -4.74 13.54
CA TRP A 303 -7.36 -6.17 13.46
C TRP A 303 -6.29 -6.46 12.45
N CYS A 304 -5.26 -7.21 12.85
CA CYS A 304 -4.23 -7.70 11.95
C CYS A 304 -4.34 -9.23 11.89
N LEU A 305 -4.59 -9.77 10.71
CA LEU A 305 -4.81 -11.19 10.50
C LEU A 305 -3.75 -11.77 9.57
N TRP A 306 -3.23 -12.94 9.92
CA TRP A 306 -2.43 -13.74 9.02
C TRP A 306 -3.34 -14.62 8.19
N THR A 307 -3.24 -14.53 6.88
CA THR A 307 -4.23 -15.15 6.01
C THR A 307 -4.27 -16.67 6.14
N PRO A 308 -3.13 -17.40 6.14
CA PRO A 308 -3.14 -18.84 6.42
C PRO A 308 -3.78 -19.24 7.76
N ASP A 309 -3.73 -18.38 8.78
CA ASP A 309 -4.37 -18.62 10.09
C ASP A 309 -5.85 -18.18 10.13
N THR A 310 -6.35 -17.58 9.05
CA THR A 310 -7.68 -16.98 9.01
C THR A 310 -8.72 -18.05 8.74
N THR A 311 -9.32 -18.59 9.80
CA THR A 311 -10.39 -19.58 9.70
C THR A 311 -11.75 -18.93 9.43
N PRO A 312 -12.72 -19.65 8.85
CA PRO A 312 -14.11 -19.19 8.76
C PRO A 312 -14.69 -18.79 10.12
N ALA A 313 -14.32 -19.50 11.18
CA ALA A 313 -14.74 -19.19 12.54
C ALA A 313 -14.18 -17.83 13.02
N LEU A 314 -12.93 -17.51 12.67
CA LEU A 314 -12.33 -16.20 12.96
C LEU A 314 -13.09 -15.06 12.30
N LEU A 315 -13.32 -15.15 10.99
CA LEU A 315 -14.00 -14.07 10.29
C LEU A 315 -15.47 -13.94 10.71
N LYS A 316 -16.12 -15.05 11.05
CA LYS A 316 -17.46 -15.04 11.65
C LYS A 316 -17.46 -14.43 13.05
N SER A 317 -16.40 -14.60 13.85
CA SER A 317 -16.33 -13.95 15.16
C SER A 317 -16.15 -12.43 15.03
N LEU A 318 -15.51 -11.95 13.96
CA LEU A 318 -15.48 -10.51 13.64
C LEU A 318 -16.87 -9.94 13.35
N GLU A 319 -17.74 -10.70 12.68
CA GLU A 319 -19.14 -10.31 12.44
C GLU A 319 -19.96 -10.20 13.75
N LEU A 320 -19.55 -10.92 14.81
CA LEU A 320 -20.21 -10.87 16.13
C LEU A 320 -19.72 -9.71 17.00
N LEU A 321 -18.56 -9.12 16.68
CA LEU A 321 -18.08 -7.95 17.39
C LEU A 321 -18.99 -6.75 17.06
N PRO A 322 -19.13 -5.78 17.98
CA PRO A 322 -20.12 -4.69 17.87
C PRO A 322 -19.82 -3.64 16.78
N ASN A 323 -19.43 -4.06 15.57
CA ASN A 323 -19.23 -3.19 14.42
C ASN A 323 -18.21 -2.06 14.70
N VAL A 324 -17.19 -2.38 15.50
CA VAL A 324 -16.16 -1.44 15.98
C VAL A 324 -14.86 -1.48 15.19
N ILE A 325 -14.71 -2.45 14.27
CA ILE A 325 -13.48 -2.63 13.50
C ILE A 325 -13.43 -1.55 12.42
N THR A 326 -12.56 -0.56 12.63
CA THR A 326 -12.34 0.50 11.65
C THR A 326 -11.16 0.19 10.74
N ASN A 327 -10.19 -0.60 11.22
CA ASN A 327 -8.98 -0.94 10.47
C ASN A 327 -8.81 -2.46 10.41
N LEU A 328 -8.80 -3.02 9.20
CA LEU A 328 -8.50 -4.44 8.98
C LEU A 328 -7.22 -4.54 8.15
N GLU A 329 -6.20 -5.16 8.72
CA GLU A 329 -4.94 -5.48 8.07
C GLU A 329 -4.85 -6.99 7.85
N LEU A 330 -4.57 -7.39 6.62
CA LEU A 330 -4.41 -8.80 6.24
C LEU A 330 -3.01 -9.00 5.69
N CYS A 331 -2.22 -9.79 6.41
CA CYS A 331 -0.89 -10.20 6.00
C CYS A 331 -1.02 -11.54 5.26
N TRP A 332 -0.38 -11.68 4.10
CA TRP A 332 -0.48 -12.90 3.29
C TRP A 332 0.86 -13.34 2.73
N ASN A 333 1.09 -14.65 2.79
CA ASN A 333 2.28 -15.32 2.27
C ASN A 333 2.45 -15.22 0.76
N TYR A 334 3.26 -14.28 0.28
CA TYR A 334 3.75 -14.29 -1.10
C TYR A 334 5.13 -14.95 -1.23
N LEU A 335 5.59 -15.70 -0.22
CA LEU A 335 6.83 -16.48 -0.28
C LEU A 335 6.69 -17.60 -1.30
N GLU A 336 7.00 -17.34 -2.56
CA GLU A 336 7.43 -18.38 -3.48
C GLU A 336 8.64 -17.90 -4.29
N ASP A 337 9.81 -18.28 -3.78
CA ASP A 337 11.09 -18.38 -4.48
C ASP A 337 10.98 -19.23 -5.77
N SER A 338 9.88 -19.99 -5.93
CA SER A 338 9.56 -20.73 -7.16
C SER A 338 8.74 -19.94 -8.18
N GLY A 339 8.15 -18.80 -7.83
CA GLY A 339 7.32 -17.98 -8.73
C GLY A 339 6.05 -18.67 -9.25
N VAL A 340 5.54 -19.69 -8.56
CA VAL A 340 4.58 -20.65 -9.13
C VAL A 340 3.45 -20.97 -8.13
N GLN A 341 3.04 -20.10 -7.20
CA GLN A 341 1.93 -20.49 -6.33
C GLN A 341 0.65 -20.54 -7.19
N PRO A 342 -0.02 -21.71 -7.30
CA PRO A 342 -1.19 -21.82 -8.15
C PRO A 342 -2.29 -21.00 -7.52
N CYS A 343 -2.67 -19.91 -8.18
CA CYS A 343 -3.85 -19.13 -7.83
C CYS A 343 -5.06 -20.10 -7.88
N GLY A 344 -5.45 -20.72 -6.75
CA GLY A 344 -6.59 -21.63 -6.72
C GLY A 344 -6.48 -22.91 -5.88
N GLN A 345 -5.50 -23.06 -4.98
CA GLN A 345 -5.63 -24.13 -3.98
C GLN A 345 -6.85 -23.88 -3.07
N ASP A 346 -7.54 -24.95 -2.62
CA ASP A 346 -8.79 -24.84 -1.86
C ASP A 346 -8.67 -23.93 -0.61
N SER A 347 -7.51 -23.91 0.05
CA SER A 347 -7.22 -23.02 1.20
C SER A 347 -7.08 -21.55 0.78
N GLU A 348 -6.57 -21.29 -0.42
CA GLU A 348 -6.40 -19.94 -0.96
C GLU A 348 -7.70 -19.30 -1.40
N VAL A 349 -8.71 -20.09 -1.79
CA VAL A 349 -10.01 -19.55 -2.21
C VAL A 349 -10.87 -19.14 -1.02
N GLN A 350 -10.72 -19.82 0.12
CA GLN A 350 -11.62 -19.64 1.26
C GLN A 350 -11.46 -18.29 1.94
N VAL A 351 -10.24 -17.82 2.20
CA VAL A 351 -10.04 -16.55 2.91
C VAL A 351 -10.43 -15.33 2.09
N PRO A 352 -10.02 -15.19 0.82
CA PRO A 352 -10.49 -14.10 -0.05
C PRO A 352 -12.01 -14.06 -0.16
N ARG A 353 -12.68 -15.21 -0.18
CA ARG A 353 -14.15 -15.31 -0.15
C ARG A 353 -14.74 -14.77 1.14
N LEU A 354 -14.19 -15.15 2.28
CA LEU A 354 -14.67 -14.69 3.57
C LEU A 354 -14.36 -13.21 3.82
N LEU A 355 -13.21 -12.72 3.34
CA LEU A 355 -12.91 -11.29 3.31
C LEU A 355 -13.94 -10.54 2.48
N HIS A 356 -14.26 -11.03 1.28
CA HIS A 356 -15.31 -10.45 0.44
C HIS A 356 -16.65 -10.39 1.18
N GLN A 357 -17.06 -11.48 1.82
CA GLN A 357 -18.27 -11.53 2.65
C GLN A 357 -18.24 -10.50 3.79
N TYR A 358 -17.12 -10.39 4.49
CA TYR A 358 -16.94 -9.42 5.57
C TYR A 358 -17.06 -7.98 5.05
N LEU A 359 -16.43 -7.64 3.91
CA LEU A 359 -16.55 -6.32 3.29
C LEU A 359 -18.00 -6.02 2.86
N CYS A 360 -18.76 -7.02 2.43
CA CYS A 360 -20.19 -6.91 2.11
C CYS A 360 -21.09 -6.75 3.34
N THR A 361 -20.60 -6.99 4.56
CA THR A 361 -21.40 -6.95 5.80
C THR A 361 -20.90 -5.94 6.83
N SER A 362 -19.71 -5.35 6.63
CA SER A 362 -19.08 -4.43 7.60
C SER A 362 -19.14 -2.95 7.15
N PRO A 363 -20.20 -2.19 7.49
CA PRO A 363 -20.33 -0.80 7.05
C PRO A 363 -19.41 0.20 7.78
N HIS A 364 -18.75 -0.23 8.86
CA HIS A 364 -17.93 0.62 9.72
C HIS A 364 -16.45 0.61 9.37
N LEU A 365 -16.02 -0.28 8.48
CA LEU A 365 -14.63 -0.36 8.07
C LEU A 365 -14.20 0.93 7.34
N LEU A 366 -13.18 1.60 7.88
CA LEU A 366 -12.62 2.85 7.36
C LEU A 366 -11.29 2.64 6.63
N ARG A 367 -10.53 1.63 7.01
CA ARG A 367 -9.25 1.28 6.37
C ARG A 367 -9.15 -0.22 6.15
N LEU A 368 -8.87 -0.60 4.92
CA LEU A 368 -8.51 -1.97 4.55
C LEU A 368 -7.07 -1.94 4.06
N LYS A 369 -6.20 -2.63 4.79
CA LYS A 369 -4.79 -2.76 4.48
C LYS A 369 -4.48 -4.22 4.17
N SER A 370 -4.60 -4.63 2.91
CA SER A 370 -4.12 -5.95 2.51
C SER A 370 -2.61 -5.87 2.28
N LEU A 371 -1.84 -6.20 3.31
CA LEU A 371 -0.41 -6.51 3.18
C LEU A 371 -0.27 -7.85 2.45
N GLN A 372 -0.48 -7.79 1.13
CA GLN A 372 -0.27 -8.86 0.15
C GLN A 372 -1.40 -9.90 0.01
N ALA A 373 -2.54 -9.78 0.73
CA ALA A 373 -3.63 -10.74 0.56
C ALA A 373 -4.33 -10.58 -0.78
N ALA A 374 -4.45 -11.71 -1.47
CA ALA A 374 -5.14 -11.84 -2.74
C ALA A 374 -6.63 -11.51 -2.57
N TYR A 375 -7.10 -10.51 -3.28
CA TYR A 375 -8.51 -10.19 -3.39
C TYR A 375 -9.04 -10.63 -4.76
N PRO A 376 -10.14 -11.40 -4.82
CA PRO A 376 -10.59 -12.02 -6.05
C PRO A 376 -11.39 -11.03 -6.88
N LEU A 377 -10.99 -10.80 -8.12
CA LEU A 377 -11.67 -9.92 -9.08
C LEU A 377 -13.17 -10.27 -9.21
N ARG A 378 -13.51 -11.55 -9.17
CA ARG A 378 -14.90 -12.05 -9.27
C ARG A 378 -15.81 -11.56 -8.15
N GLY A 379 -15.26 -11.20 -6.98
CA GLY A 379 -16.06 -10.55 -5.93
C GLY A 379 -16.57 -9.17 -6.35
N MET A 380 -15.88 -8.49 -7.28
CA MET A 380 -16.27 -7.18 -7.81
C MET A 380 -17.10 -7.28 -9.11
N ASP A 381 -16.98 -8.39 -9.84
CA ASP A 381 -17.64 -8.57 -11.14
C ASP A 381 -19.12 -9.00 -11.01
N LEU A 382 -19.96 -8.04 -10.62
CA LEU A 382 -21.39 -8.26 -10.37
C LEU A 382 -22.16 -8.90 -11.54
N HIS A 383 -21.71 -8.65 -12.77
CA HIS A 383 -22.37 -9.10 -14.00
C HIS A 383 -21.62 -10.21 -14.73
N ARG A 384 -20.53 -10.74 -14.13
CA ARG A 384 -19.70 -11.82 -14.70
C ARG A 384 -19.14 -11.48 -16.07
N ARG A 385 -18.77 -10.21 -16.27
CA ARG A 385 -18.26 -9.67 -17.54
C ARG A 385 -16.76 -9.86 -17.73
N VAL A 386 -16.01 -10.31 -16.73
CA VAL A 386 -14.58 -10.63 -16.89
C VAL A 386 -14.32 -11.63 -18.04
N GLY A 387 -15.33 -12.42 -18.41
CA GLY A 387 -15.33 -13.28 -19.59
C GLY A 387 -15.37 -12.55 -20.94
N PHE A 388 -15.52 -11.22 -21.00
CA PHE A 388 -15.45 -10.42 -22.25
C PHE A 388 -14.00 -10.22 -22.72
N SER A 389 -13.10 -11.13 -22.34
CA SER A 389 -11.69 -11.10 -22.69
C SER A 389 -11.41 -11.21 -24.19
N TRP A 390 -12.44 -11.52 -25.00
CA TRP A 390 -12.41 -11.82 -26.45
C TRP A 390 -12.42 -10.60 -27.38
N LEU A 391 -12.45 -9.37 -26.88
CA LEU A 391 -12.27 -8.17 -27.72
C LEU A 391 -10.87 -8.12 -28.41
N THR A 392 -10.06 -9.18 -28.26
CA THR A 392 -8.93 -9.51 -29.12
C THR A 392 -9.30 -10.66 -30.08
N PRO A 393 -9.15 -10.49 -31.41
CA PRO A 393 -9.57 -11.48 -32.40
C PRO A 393 -8.90 -12.86 -32.19
N ASN A 394 -9.67 -13.95 -32.39
CA ASN A 394 -9.22 -15.36 -32.52
C ASN A 394 -9.20 -16.27 -31.28
N THR A 395 -9.96 -15.99 -30.22
CA THR A 395 -10.09 -16.99 -29.14
C THR A 395 -11.55 -17.36 -28.89
N GLU A 396 -11.89 -18.63 -29.17
CA GLU A 396 -13.20 -19.21 -28.89
C GLU A 396 -13.18 -19.73 -27.45
N PHE A 397 -13.90 -19.09 -26.53
CA PHE A 397 -14.29 -19.77 -25.29
C PHE A 397 -15.81 -19.97 -25.29
N PRO A 398 -16.27 -21.21 -25.16
CA PRO A 398 -17.65 -21.45 -24.83
C PRO A 398 -17.93 -20.87 -23.44
N TRP A 399 -19.03 -20.10 -23.32
CA TRP A 399 -19.68 -19.75 -22.06
C TRP A 399 -20.14 -21.05 -21.37
N THR A 400 -19.18 -21.80 -20.84
CA THR A 400 -19.49 -22.99 -20.06
C THR A 400 -20.06 -22.49 -18.76
N ALA A 401 -21.34 -22.83 -18.52
CA ALA A 401 -21.94 -22.77 -17.20
C ALA A 401 -21.18 -23.74 -16.29
N SER A 402 -19.96 -23.37 -15.87
CA SER A 402 -19.24 -24.15 -14.87
C SER A 402 -20.04 -24.00 -13.58
N GLU A 403 -20.68 -25.12 -13.22
CA GLU A 403 -21.56 -25.29 -12.06
C GLU A 403 -20.81 -25.27 -10.72
N ASP A 404 -19.60 -24.71 -10.67
CA ASP A 404 -18.79 -24.76 -9.46
C ASP A 404 -19.42 -23.91 -8.35
N LYS A 405 -20.16 -24.59 -7.45
CA LYS A 405 -20.71 -24.04 -6.22
C LYS A 405 -19.65 -23.47 -5.27
N LYS A 406 -18.36 -23.72 -5.56
CA LYS A 406 -17.22 -23.17 -4.81
C LYS A 406 -16.89 -21.72 -5.16
N ARG A 407 -17.46 -21.17 -6.24
CA ARG A 407 -17.12 -19.83 -6.73
C ARG A 407 -17.49 -18.73 -5.74
N ILE A 408 -16.65 -17.70 -5.72
CA ILE A 408 -16.90 -16.48 -4.96
C ILE A 408 -18.09 -15.76 -5.59
N GLN A 409 -19.17 -15.61 -4.82
CA GLN A 409 -20.34 -14.88 -5.30
C GLN A 409 -20.01 -13.38 -5.30
N PRO A 410 -20.29 -12.66 -6.40
CA PRO A 410 -20.15 -11.21 -6.42
C PRO A 410 -21.06 -10.56 -5.37
N GLY A 411 -20.61 -9.44 -4.82
CA GLY A 411 -21.32 -8.73 -3.77
C GLY A 411 -20.94 -7.26 -3.75
N ILE A 412 -21.77 -6.43 -3.12
CA ILE A 412 -21.51 -5.01 -2.97
C ILE A 412 -20.99 -4.75 -1.55
N TRP A 413 -19.80 -4.16 -1.42
CA TRP A 413 -19.27 -3.86 -0.10
C TRP A 413 -20.17 -2.88 0.66
N ALA A 414 -20.43 -3.20 1.93
CA ALA A 414 -21.16 -2.34 2.84
C ALA A 414 -20.30 -1.17 3.36
N CYS A 415 -18.96 -1.28 3.30
CA CYS A 415 -18.00 -0.30 3.81
C CYS A 415 -17.91 1.00 2.96
N ARG A 416 -19.02 1.73 2.79
CA ARG A 416 -19.09 2.95 1.97
C ARG A 416 -18.15 4.07 2.41
N LYS A 417 -17.80 4.09 3.70
CA LYS A 417 -16.93 5.08 4.34
C LYS A 417 -15.46 4.69 4.30
N LEU A 418 -15.10 3.68 3.52
CA LEU A 418 -13.71 3.27 3.34
C LEU A 418 -12.90 4.45 2.77
N LYS A 419 -11.88 4.87 3.52
CA LYS A 419 -10.97 5.96 3.16
C LYS A 419 -9.69 5.46 2.52
N LYS A 420 -9.25 4.27 2.91
CA LYS A 420 -7.98 3.69 2.47
C LYS A 420 -8.19 2.25 2.04
N VAL A 421 -7.73 1.95 0.83
CA VAL A 421 -7.72 0.59 0.28
C VAL A 421 -6.32 0.26 -0.25
N GLU A 422 -5.69 -0.75 0.33
CA GLU A 422 -4.51 -1.43 -0.22
C GLU A 422 -4.93 -2.85 -0.58
N LEU A 423 -4.88 -3.22 -1.86
CA LEU A 423 -5.34 -4.52 -2.36
C LEU A 423 -4.39 -5.10 -3.41
N VAL A 424 -4.16 -6.40 -3.32
CA VAL A 424 -3.58 -7.19 -4.41
C VAL A 424 -4.71 -7.93 -5.10
N VAL A 425 -5.01 -7.61 -6.36
CA VAL A 425 -6.12 -8.22 -7.10
C VAL A 425 -5.64 -9.48 -7.81
N HIS A 426 -6.40 -10.57 -7.67
CA HIS A 426 -6.13 -11.88 -8.27
C HIS A 426 -7.36 -12.40 -9.01
N ASP A 427 -7.13 -13.31 -9.95
CA ASP A 427 -8.19 -14.11 -10.57
C ASP A 427 -7.76 -15.58 -10.64
N HIS A 428 -8.42 -16.39 -9.81
CA HIS A 428 -8.12 -17.81 -9.58
C HIS A 428 -8.99 -18.73 -10.44
N GLU A 429 -9.97 -18.20 -11.18
CA GLU A 429 -11.02 -19.02 -11.81
C GLU A 429 -10.98 -18.95 -13.35
N GLY A 430 -9.82 -18.59 -13.89
CA GLY A 430 -9.46 -18.78 -15.30
C GLY A 430 -9.71 -17.60 -16.23
N SER A 431 -10.21 -16.48 -15.73
CA SER A 431 -10.15 -15.23 -16.47
C SER A 431 -8.82 -14.58 -16.09
N GLN A 432 -7.95 -14.35 -17.06
CA GLN A 432 -6.67 -13.71 -16.77
C GLN A 432 -6.95 -12.24 -16.48
N ILE A 433 -6.35 -11.65 -15.42
CA ILE A 433 -6.35 -10.19 -15.24
C ILE A 433 -5.38 -9.60 -16.28
N SER A 434 -5.68 -9.75 -17.55
CA SER A 434 -4.83 -9.35 -18.67
C SER A 434 -5.63 -8.57 -19.70
N THR A 435 -6.83 -8.09 -19.32
CA THR A 435 -7.74 -7.40 -20.23
C THR A 435 -8.20 -6.05 -19.66
N PRO A 436 -8.55 -5.08 -20.52
CA PRO A 436 -9.16 -3.83 -20.10
C PRO A 436 -10.46 -4.01 -19.31
N VAL A 437 -11.22 -5.09 -19.56
CA VAL A 437 -12.48 -5.40 -18.84
C VAL A 437 -12.23 -5.56 -17.34
N SER A 438 -11.19 -6.32 -16.96
CA SER A 438 -10.82 -6.53 -15.56
C SER A 438 -10.54 -5.20 -14.84
N SER A 439 -9.88 -4.27 -15.53
CA SER A 439 -9.56 -2.95 -14.97
C SER A 439 -10.80 -2.08 -14.85
N ARG A 440 -11.71 -2.12 -15.84
CA ARG A 440 -13.01 -1.44 -15.79
C ARG A 440 -13.84 -1.91 -14.61
N ILE A 441 -13.86 -3.22 -14.34
CA ILE A 441 -14.54 -3.79 -13.17
C ILE A 441 -13.92 -3.25 -11.88
N ILE A 442 -12.60 -3.31 -11.72
CA ILE A 442 -11.93 -2.86 -10.49
C ILE A 442 -12.19 -1.36 -10.23
N PHE A 443 -11.89 -0.51 -11.21
CA PHE A 443 -12.03 0.94 -11.05
C PHE A 443 -13.49 1.38 -10.96
N GLY A 444 -14.37 0.81 -11.80
CA GLY A 444 -15.79 1.11 -11.80
C GLY A 444 -16.43 0.75 -10.46
N TYR A 445 -16.13 -0.45 -9.95
CA TYR A 445 -16.63 -0.94 -8.68
C TYR A 445 -16.17 -0.04 -7.53
N LEU A 446 -14.85 0.18 -7.37
CA LEU A 446 -14.32 1.01 -6.28
C LEU A 446 -14.88 2.44 -6.32
N SER A 447 -15.00 3.03 -7.51
CA SER A 447 -15.49 4.41 -7.68
C SER A 447 -16.93 4.63 -7.22
N ARG A 448 -17.78 3.60 -7.34
CA ARG A 448 -19.20 3.64 -6.97
C ARG A 448 -19.44 3.13 -5.55
N VAL A 449 -18.74 2.06 -5.18
CA VAL A 449 -18.97 1.34 -3.93
C VAL A 449 -18.35 2.07 -2.74
N CYS A 450 -17.20 2.72 -2.95
CA CYS A 450 -16.45 3.40 -1.89
C CYS A 450 -16.15 4.87 -2.29
N PRO A 451 -17.17 5.74 -2.35
CA PRO A 451 -17.01 7.11 -2.83
C PRO A 451 -16.11 8.00 -1.95
N GLU A 452 -15.86 7.57 -0.70
CA GLU A 452 -15.09 8.30 0.31
C GLU A 452 -13.58 7.97 0.31
N LEU A 453 -13.11 7.21 -0.69
CA LEU A 453 -11.70 6.82 -0.79
C LEU A 453 -10.79 8.05 -0.95
N GLU A 454 -9.80 8.13 -0.06
CA GLU A 454 -8.71 9.12 -0.03
C GLU A 454 -7.40 8.51 -0.56
N PHE A 455 -7.21 7.20 -0.37
CA PHE A 455 -6.02 6.45 -0.76
C PHE A 455 -6.41 5.13 -1.43
N VAL A 456 -5.85 4.88 -2.60
CA VAL A 456 -6.01 3.64 -3.36
C VAL A 456 -4.61 3.13 -3.75
N ASP A 457 -4.26 1.93 -3.31
CA ASP A 457 -3.08 1.17 -3.76
C ASP A 457 -3.55 -0.18 -4.29
N LEU A 458 -3.54 -0.31 -5.62
CA LEU A 458 -3.93 -1.51 -6.32
C LEU A 458 -2.69 -2.18 -6.88
N ARG A 459 -2.51 -3.44 -6.54
CA ARG A 459 -1.42 -4.27 -7.02
C ARG A 459 -1.98 -5.49 -7.72
N VAL A 460 -1.20 -6.08 -8.59
CA VAL A 460 -1.42 -7.43 -9.12
C VAL A 460 -0.13 -8.22 -8.91
N PRO A 461 -0.21 -9.54 -8.73
CA PRO A 461 0.98 -10.36 -8.56
C PRO A 461 1.90 -10.30 -9.80
N ARG A 462 3.18 -10.61 -9.64
CA ARG A 462 4.14 -10.66 -10.77
C ARG A 462 3.70 -11.60 -11.88
N VAL A 463 3.30 -12.79 -11.46
CA VAL A 463 2.87 -13.91 -12.28
C VAL A 463 1.74 -14.60 -11.53
N CYS A 464 0.80 -15.15 -12.27
CA CYS A 464 -0.28 -15.98 -11.73
C CYS A 464 -0.50 -17.16 -12.70
N ARG A 465 -1.12 -18.23 -12.21
CA ARG A 465 -1.56 -19.36 -13.02
C ARG A 465 -2.96 -19.76 -12.57
N LYS A 466 -3.82 -20.14 -13.50
CA LYS A 466 -5.22 -20.54 -13.23
C LYS A 466 -5.32 -21.78 -12.35
N ASP A 467 -4.41 -22.71 -12.54
CA ASP A 467 -4.33 -23.98 -11.83
C ASP A 467 -2.86 -24.47 -11.92
N PRO A 468 -2.47 -25.53 -11.18
CA PRO A 468 -1.10 -26.00 -11.20
C PRO A 468 -0.55 -26.39 -12.57
N GLU A 469 -1.40 -26.79 -13.51
CA GLU A 469 -1.02 -27.26 -14.85
C GLU A 469 -1.08 -26.14 -15.90
N SER A 470 -1.83 -25.07 -15.64
CA SER A 470 -1.94 -23.92 -16.53
C SER A 470 -0.63 -23.13 -16.66
N PRO A 471 -0.34 -22.56 -17.84
CA PRO A 471 0.83 -21.72 -18.02
C PRO A 471 0.75 -20.47 -17.14
N LEU A 472 1.92 -20.00 -16.69
CA LEU A 472 2.05 -18.72 -16.02
C LEU A 472 1.62 -17.60 -16.97
N TYR A 473 0.84 -16.66 -16.46
CA TYR A 473 0.51 -15.41 -17.12
C TYR A 473 0.91 -14.23 -16.22
N GLN A 474 1.10 -13.06 -16.82
CA GLN A 474 1.40 -11.82 -16.10
C GLN A 474 0.13 -10.99 -16.01
N PRO A 475 -0.45 -10.81 -14.81
CA PRO A 475 -1.61 -9.94 -14.67
C PRO A 475 -1.21 -8.46 -14.79
N VAL A 476 -2.13 -7.65 -15.29
CA VAL A 476 -1.97 -6.26 -15.69
C VAL A 476 -3.20 -5.47 -15.31
N ILE A 477 -2.99 -4.33 -14.62
CA ILE A 477 -4.03 -3.31 -14.46
C ILE A 477 -3.84 -2.28 -15.58
N PHE A 478 -4.79 -2.22 -16.50
CA PHE A 478 -4.76 -1.37 -17.69
C PHE A 478 -5.00 0.09 -17.30
N LYS A 479 -4.04 0.94 -17.65
CA LYS A 479 -4.05 2.39 -17.41
C LYS A 479 -4.59 3.19 -18.59
N ARG A 480 -4.87 2.52 -19.72
CA ARG A 480 -5.48 3.11 -20.92
C ARG A 480 -6.91 3.61 -20.63
N LEU A 481 -7.43 4.54 -21.43
CA LEU A 481 -8.80 5.07 -21.25
C LEU A 481 -9.85 3.95 -21.23
N ASP A 482 -9.76 3.00 -22.16
CA ASP A 482 -10.65 1.84 -22.27
C ASP A 482 -10.51 0.87 -21.08
N GLY A 483 -9.45 0.98 -20.29
CA GLY A 483 -9.28 0.29 -19.01
C GLY A 483 -10.11 0.88 -17.87
N GLY A 484 -10.77 2.02 -18.07
CA GLY A 484 -11.71 2.60 -17.09
C GLY A 484 -11.06 3.30 -15.90
N MET A 485 -9.76 3.61 -15.93
CA MET A 485 -9.11 4.35 -14.83
C MET A 485 -9.75 5.74 -14.62
N CYS A 486 -10.37 6.31 -15.66
CA CYS A 486 -11.16 7.54 -15.59
C CYS A 486 -12.36 7.46 -14.62
N PHE A 487 -12.83 6.27 -14.24
CA PHE A 487 -13.87 6.15 -13.21
C PHE A 487 -13.45 6.72 -11.85
N LEU A 488 -12.14 6.76 -11.57
CA LEU A 488 -11.59 7.34 -10.34
C LEU A 488 -11.85 8.85 -10.22
N THR A 489 -12.23 9.53 -11.32
CA THR A 489 -12.74 10.91 -11.31
C THR A 489 -13.99 11.07 -10.45
N ARG A 490 -14.71 10.00 -10.12
CA ARG A 490 -15.87 10.05 -9.23
C ARG A 490 -15.47 10.17 -7.75
N LEU A 491 -14.23 9.81 -7.41
CA LEU A 491 -13.69 9.81 -6.05
C LEU A 491 -13.15 11.20 -5.68
N LYS A 492 -14.04 12.09 -5.26
CA LYS A 492 -13.75 13.51 -4.94
C LYS A 492 -12.76 13.74 -3.80
N LYS A 493 -12.47 12.69 -3.02
CA LYS A 493 -11.53 12.74 -1.90
C LYS A 493 -10.21 12.06 -2.21
N LEU A 494 -10.06 11.45 -3.39
CA LEU A 494 -8.88 10.71 -3.75
C LEU A 494 -7.68 11.65 -3.83
N GLN A 495 -6.68 11.39 -2.99
CA GLN A 495 -5.44 12.16 -2.88
C GLN A 495 -4.25 11.35 -3.36
N LEU A 496 -4.26 10.03 -3.12
CA LEU A 496 -3.15 9.15 -3.46
C LEU A 496 -3.65 7.95 -4.27
N LEU A 497 -3.06 7.76 -5.44
CA LEU A 497 -3.30 6.61 -6.30
C LEU A 497 -1.98 5.89 -6.59
N LYS A 498 -1.88 4.62 -6.20
CA LYS A 498 -0.82 3.69 -6.62
C LYS A 498 -1.47 2.57 -7.42
N VAL A 499 -0.98 2.38 -8.65
CA VAL A 499 -1.37 1.25 -9.50
C VAL A 499 -0.10 0.51 -9.88
N CYS A 500 0.17 -0.57 -9.17
CA CYS A 500 1.37 -1.38 -9.30
C CYS A 500 1.09 -2.59 -10.18
N THR A 501 1.70 -2.61 -11.36
CA THR A 501 1.81 -3.81 -12.20
C THR A 501 3.29 -4.15 -12.26
N GLU A 502 3.67 -5.33 -11.78
CA GLU A 502 5.09 -5.73 -11.75
C GLU A 502 5.63 -6.13 -13.13
N ALA A 503 4.76 -6.33 -14.11
CA ALA A 503 5.17 -6.55 -15.49
C ALA A 503 5.78 -5.26 -16.08
N TRP A 504 7.12 -5.20 -16.08
CA TRP A 504 7.93 -4.12 -16.68
C TRP A 504 7.57 -3.78 -18.14
N THR A 505 6.88 -4.68 -18.83
CA THR A 505 6.57 -4.62 -20.26
C THR A 505 5.12 -4.29 -20.58
N ALA A 506 4.20 -4.22 -19.61
CA ALA A 506 2.78 -4.06 -19.92
C ALA A 506 2.36 -2.61 -20.26
N ASP A 507 3.25 -1.63 -20.06
CA ASP A 507 2.93 -0.20 -20.23
C ASP A 507 3.15 0.32 -21.66
N TYR A 508 3.62 -0.49 -22.62
CA TYR A 508 3.99 -0.01 -23.97
C TYR A 508 2.82 0.55 -24.80
N GLU A 509 1.57 0.29 -24.41
CA GLU A 509 0.38 0.77 -25.13
C GLU A 509 -0.35 1.92 -24.46
N CYS A 510 0.10 2.38 -23.29
CA CYS A 510 -0.49 3.55 -22.66
C CYS A 510 0.03 4.80 -23.39
N GLY A 511 -0.86 5.56 -24.02
CA GLY A 511 -0.54 6.83 -24.64
C GLY A 511 -0.76 8.01 -23.71
N ASP A 512 -0.22 9.17 -24.08
CA ASP A 512 -0.37 10.39 -23.30
C ASP A 512 -1.85 10.80 -23.07
N VAL A 513 -2.67 10.63 -24.11
CA VAL A 513 -4.12 10.91 -24.07
C VAL A 513 -4.85 10.05 -23.03
N ASP A 514 -4.25 8.93 -22.60
CA ASP A 514 -4.84 8.04 -21.61
C ASP A 514 -4.76 8.53 -20.18
N LEU A 515 -3.77 9.37 -19.89
CA LEU A 515 -3.44 9.79 -18.52
C LEU A 515 -3.35 11.30 -18.38
N ASN A 516 -3.39 12.06 -19.49
CA ASN A 516 -3.28 13.53 -19.47
C ASN A 516 -4.33 14.19 -18.56
N TRP A 517 -5.53 13.64 -18.45
CA TRP A 517 -6.65 14.14 -17.65
C TRP A 517 -6.36 14.19 -16.14
N LEU A 518 -5.36 13.41 -15.67
CA LEU A 518 -4.85 13.47 -14.30
C LEU A 518 -4.19 14.82 -13.99
N LEU A 519 -3.73 15.54 -15.02
CA LEU A 519 -3.12 16.86 -14.90
C LEU A 519 -4.15 17.97 -15.15
N PRO A 520 -4.01 19.15 -14.51
CA PRO A 520 -4.85 20.31 -14.82
C PRO A 520 -4.84 20.68 -16.31
N GLY A 521 -3.66 20.62 -16.96
CA GLY A 521 -3.52 20.93 -18.39
C GLY A 521 -4.19 19.93 -19.33
N GLY A 522 -4.43 18.68 -18.90
CA GLY A 522 -5.10 17.68 -19.73
C GLY A 522 -6.61 17.88 -19.89
N ARG A 523 -7.16 18.95 -19.31
CA ARG A 523 -8.60 19.27 -19.33
C ARG A 523 -8.94 20.39 -20.31
N ASP A 524 -7.95 20.90 -21.03
CA ASP A 524 -8.20 21.92 -22.05
C ASP A 524 -9.04 21.36 -23.22
N ALA A 525 -9.57 22.26 -24.06
CA ALA A 525 -10.41 21.86 -25.19
C ALA A 525 -9.70 20.96 -26.20
N LYS A 526 -8.37 21.10 -26.34
CA LYS A 526 -7.57 20.31 -27.28
C LYS A 526 -7.42 18.87 -26.79
N GLU A 527 -7.07 18.69 -25.53
CA GLU A 527 -6.91 17.37 -24.93
C GLU A 527 -8.26 16.64 -24.78
N ARG A 528 -9.36 17.38 -24.56
CA ARG A 528 -10.74 16.86 -24.67
C ARG A 528 -11.04 16.37 -26.09
N GLN A 529 -10.68 17.14 -27.11
CA GLN A 529 -10.88 16.73 -28.50
C GLN A 529 -10.06 15.47 -28.85
N ARG A 530 -8.81 15.37 -28.38
CA ARG A 530 -7.98 14.15 -28.56
C ARG A 530 -8.61 12.92 -27.91
N ARG A 531 -9.23 13.06 -26.74
CA ARG A 531 -9.97 11.97 -26.10
C ARG A 531 -11.21 11.57 -26.90
N LYS A 532 -11.96 12.54 -27.44
CA LYS A 532 -13.10 12.28 -28.32
C LYS A 532 -12.69 11.50 -29.56
N GLU A 533 -11.63 11.93 -30.25
CA GLU A 533 -11.06 11.22 -31.41
C GLU A 533 -10.70 9.77 -31.05
N LYS A 534 -10.06 9.56 -29.89
CA LYS A 534 -9.75 8.20 -29.41
C LYS A 534 -11.02 7.37 -29.11
N MET A 535 -12.08 7.99 -28.57
CA MET A 535 -13.36 7.31 -28.35
C MET A 535 -14.11 7.00 -29.64
N GLU A 536 -13.86 7.75 -30.72
CA GLU A 536 -14.43 7.45 -32.04
C GLU A 536 -13.84 6.16 -32.63
N GLU A 537 -12.67 5.72 -32.18
CA GLU A 537 -12.11 4.41 -32.56
C GLU A 537 -12.84 3.23 -31.89
N TRP A 538 -13.69 3.49 -30.89
CA TRP A 538 -14.36 2.44 -30.09
C TRP A 538 -15.70 1.97 -30.67
N HIS A 539 -16.16 2.49 -31.81
CA HIS A 539 -17.49 2.16 -32.34
C HIS A 539 -17.68 0.66 -32.56
N ASP A 540 -16.74 0.00 -33.23
CA ASP A 540 -16.81 -1.43 -33.50
C ASP A 540 -16.77 -2.25 -32.20
N TRP A 541 -15.93 -1.85 -31.23
CA TRP A 541 -15.82 -2.52 -29.92
C TRP A 541 -17.10 -2.36 -29.08
N LEU A 542 -17.77 -1.21 -29.15
CA LEU A 542 -19.03 -0.97 -28.45
C LEU A 542 -20.17 -1.81 -29.05
N ASP A 543 -20.18 -2.02 -30.36
CA ASP A 543 -21.18 -2.85 -31.02
C ASP A 543 -20.93 -4.35 -30.75
N GLU A 544 -19.68 -4.80 -30.75
CA GLU A 544 -19.29 -6.16 -30.36
C GLU A 544 -19.62 -6.43 -28.88
N GLU A 545 -19.26 -5.53 -27.97
CA GLU A 545 -19.57 -5.67 -26.55
C GLU A 545 -21.09 -5.69 -26.30
N ARG A 546 -21.88 -4.92 -27.06
CA ARG A 546 -23.35 -4.98 -27.00
C ARG A 546 -23.88 -6.35 -27.41
N GLN A 547 -23.31 -6.96 -28.45
CA GLN A 547 -23.68 -8.32 -28.88
C GLN A 547 -23.34 -9.35 -27.80
N LEU A 548 -22.14 -9.27 -27.22
CA LEU A 548 -21.72 -10.14 -26.11
C LEU A 548 -22.63 -10.00 -24.89
N GLU A 549 -23.08 -8.79 -24.55
CA GLU A 549 -24.02 -8.56 -23.46
C GLU A 549 -25.41 -9.16 -23.77
N VAL A 550 -25.90 -9.05 -25.00
CA VAL A 550 -27.15 -9.71 -25.43
C VAL A 550 -27.04 -11.23 -25.31
N GLU A 551 -25.93 -11.82 -25.76
CA GLU A 551 -25.68 -13.25 -25.64
C GLU A 551 -25.63 -13.69 -24.18
N ARG A 552 -24.85 -12.97 -23.34
CA ARG A 552 -24.73 -13.24 -21.90
C ARG A 552 -26.10 -13.27 -21.21
N LEU A 553 -26.96 -12.28 -21.52
CA LEU A 553 -28.33 -12.21 -21.01
C LEU A 553 -29.19 -13.38 -21.52
N ALA A 554 -29.06 -13.76 -22.80
CA ALA A 554 -29.80 -14.88 -23.39
C ALA A 554 -29.43 -16.24 -22.78
N PHE A 555 -28.17 -16.44 -22.38
CA PHE A 555 -27.70 -17.67 -21.72
C PHE A 555 -28.13 -17.80 -20.24
N GLY A 556 -28.96 -16.87 -19.72
CA GLY A 556 -29.42 -16.92 -18.33
C GLY A 556 -28.33 -16.61 -17.29
N THR A 557 -27.11 -16.27 -17.74
CA THR A 557 -26.04 -15.75 -16.86
C THR A 557 -26.29 -14.30 -16.42
N GLY A 558 -27.33 -13.67 -17.00
CA GLY A 558 -27.85 -12.35 -16.70
C GLY A 558 -28.44 -12.18 -15.30
N GLU A 559 -29.08 -13.22 -14.76
CA GLU A 559 -29.55 -13.22 -13.39
C GLU A 559 -28.35 -13.42 -12.46
N ALA A 560 -27.69 -12.32 -12.11
CA ALA A 560 -26.63 -12.35 -11.12
C ALA A 560 -27.21 -13.02 -9.86
N PRO A 561 -26.65 -14.15 -9.39
CA PRO A 561 -26.92 -14.66 -8.06
C PRO A 561 -26.17 -13.74 -7.10
N ILE A 562 -26.67 -12.51 -7.00
CA ILE A 562 -26.22 -11.58 -5.99
C ILE A 562 -26.49 -12.29 -4.68
N LEU A 563 -25.55 -12.22 -3.75
CA LEU A 563 -25.80 -12.56 -2.37
C LEU A 563 -27.03 -11.76 -1.91
N LYS A 564 -28.22 -12.33 -2.06
CA LYS A 564 -29.30 -12.11 -1.10
C LYS A 564 -28.65 -12.49 0.19
N SER A 565 -28.33 -11.47 0.99
CA SER A 565 -27.71 -11.65 2.29
C SER A 565 -28.36 -12.87 2.94
N THR A 566 -27.54 -13.82 3.38
CA THR A 566 -28.02 -14.98 4.14
C THR A 566 -28.87 -14.53 5.32
N ASP A 567 -28.60 -13.32 5.81
CA ASP A 567 -29.48 -12.57 6.68
C ASP A 567 -30.47 -11.70 5.87
N PRO A 568 -31.78 -12.08 5.82
CA PRO A 568 -32.81 -11.27 5.17
C PRO A 568 -33.03 -9.90 5.83
N SER A 569 -32.40 -9.61 6.98
CA SER A 569 -32.49 -8.32 7.66
C SER A 569 -31.65 -7.22 6.99
N ILE A 570 -30.62 -7.58 6.22
CA ILE A 570 -29.75 -6.60 5.54
C ILE A 570 -30.42 -6.23 4.20
N PRO A 571 -30.90 -4.98 4.04
CA PRO A 571 -31.53 -4.55 2.80
C PRO A 571 -30.51 -4.60 1.67
N PHE A 572 -30.91 -5.19 0.54
CA PHE A 572 -30.11 -5.12 -0.67
C PHE A 572 -30.05 -3.67 -1.17
N ASP A 573 -28.84 -3.15 -1.41
CA ASP A 573 -28.63 -1.79 -1.89
C ASP A 573 -28.93 -1.72 -3.40
N THR A 574 -30.23 -1.70 -3.73
CA THR A 574 -30.73 -1.63 -5.12
C THR A 574 -30.20 -0.40 -5.83
N LYS A 575 -30.03 0.72 -5.11
CA LYS A 575 -29.55 1.97 -5.70
C LYS A 575 -28.12 1.81 -6.23
N VAL A 576 -27.19 1.32 -5.40
CA VAL A 576 -25.81 1.13 -5.86
C VAL A 576 -25.72 0.02 -6.91
N TYR A 577 -26.55 -1.01 -6.82
CA TYR A 577 -26.63 -2.03 -7.87
C TYR A 577 -27.05 -1.44 -9.22
N ASP A 578 -28.08 -0.60 -9.24
CA ASP A 578 -28.56 0.07 -10.46
C ASP A 578 -27.48 1.00 -11.05
N GLU A 579 -26.71 1.68 -10.19
CA GLU A 579 -25.55 2.49 -10.60
C GLU A 579 -24.41 1.65 -11.18
N LEU A 580 -24.35 0.35 -10.87
CA LEU A 580 -23.35 -0.61 -11.34
C LEU A 580 -23.85 -1.48 -12.50
N LYS A 581 -25.02 -1.20 -13.08
CA LYS A 581 -25.60 -2.01 -14.18
C LYS A 581 -24.65 -2.14 -15.39
N ASP A 582 -23.86 -1.11 -15.66
CA ASP A 582 -22.94 -1.05 -16.80
C ASP A 582 -21.48 -1.37 -16.40
N LEU A 583 -21.25 -1.83 -15.15
CA LEU A 583 -19.93 -2.16 -14.62
C LEU A 583 -19.15 -3.10 -15.54
N GLY A 584 -17.96 -2.69 -15.95
CA GLY A 584 -17.09 -3.49 -16.82
C GLY A 584 -17.35 -3.29 -18.32
N LEU A 585 -18.36 -2.51 -18.72
CA LEU A 585 -18.65 -2.17 -20.11
C LEU A 585 -17.88 -0.92 -20.57
N LEU A 586 -17.60 -0.85 -21.87
CA LEU A 586 -16.87 0.24 -22.53
C LEU A 586 -17.82 1.43 -22.72
N SER A 587 -19.11 1.15 -22.87
CA SER A 587 -20.16 2.18 -22.85
C SER A 587 -20.14 3.00 -21.56
N GLU A 588 -19.88 2.38 -20.40
CA GLU A 588 -19.74 3.11 -19.14
C GLU A 588 -18.49 4.02 -19.14
N VAL A 589 -17.37 3.52 -19.66
CA VAL A 589 -16.13 4.30 -19.80
C VAL A 589 -16.36 5.52 -20.69
N LYS A 590 -17.00 5.32 -21.86
CA LYS A 590 -17.35 6.40 -22.78
C LYS A 590 -18.20 7.46 -22.09
N SER A 591 -19.26 7.05 -21.40
CA SER A 591 -20.11 7.97 -20.62
C SER A 591 -19.32 8.72 -19.55
N ALA A 592 -18.40 8.05 -18.85
CA ALA A 592 -17.58 8.70 -17.82
C ALA A 592 -16.60 9.73 -18.40
N ILE A 593 -16.03 9.48 -19.58
CA ILE A 593 -15.16 10.44 -20.27
C ILE A 593 -15.98 11.61 -20.80
N GLU A 594 -17.15 11.35 -21.40
CA GLU A 594 -18.06 12.40 -21.84
C GLU A 594 -18.46 13.31 -20.67
N ASP A 595 -18.84 12.73 -19.51
CA ASP A 595 -19.16 13.48 -18.29
C ASP A 595 -17.96 14.29 -17.76
N MET A 596 -16.76 13.71 -17.79
CA MET A 596 -15.51 14.38 -17.40
C MET A 596 -15.18 15.56 -18.32
N ASP A 597 -15.53 15.46 -19.61
CA ASP A 597 -15.18 16.45 -20.64
C ASP A 597 -16.25 17.53 -20.84
N ARG A 598 -17.36 17.49 -20.09
CA ARG A 598 -18.40 18.53 -20.10
C ARG A 598 -17.85 19.88 -19.61
N ASP A 599 -18.20 20.96 -20.31
CA ASP A 599 -17.84 22.33 -19.91
C ASP A 599 -18.48 22.74 -18.56
N ASP A 600 -19.65 22.20 -18.26
CA ASP A 600 -20.39 22.38 -17.01
C ASP A 600 -20.19 21.21 -16.02
N GLY A 601 -19.20 20.35 -16.30
CA GLY A 601 -18.91 19.21 -15.45
C GLY A 601 -18.54 19.67 -14.03
N PRO A 602 -19.02 18.99 -12.98
CA PRO A 602 -18.46 19.10 -11.64
C PRO A 602 -16.92 19.12 -11.67
N GLU A 603 -16.30 19.80 -10.71
CA GLU A 603 -14.87 19.59 -10.43
C GLU A 603 -14.68 18.14 -9.95
N TYR A 604 -14.66 17.20 -10.89
CA TYR A 604 -14.65 15.77 -10.61
C TYR A 604 -13.34 15.35 -9.96
N LEU A 605 -12.25 16.04 -10.31
CA LEU A 605 -10.91 15.63 -9.91
C LEU A 605 -10.29 16.60 -8.92
N THR A 606 -10.28 16.20 -7.65
CA THR A 606 -9.20 16.59 -6.73
C THR A 606 -7.87 16.34 -7.42
N GLN A 607 -7.00 17.34 -7.44
CA GLN A 607 -5.65 17.09 -7.95
C GLN A 607 -4.98 16.09 -7.00
N PHE A 608 -4.49 14.99 -7.55
CA PHE A 608 -3.77 13.97 -6.79
C PHE A 608 -2.56 14.62 -6.12
N ALA A 609 -2.42 14.41 -4.82
CA ALA A 609 -1.19 14.76 -4.12
C ALA A 609 -0.06 13.83 -4.58
N GLU A 610 -0.39 12.54 -4.76
CA GLU A 610 0.57 11.50 -5.10
C GLU A 610 0.00 10.48 -6.09
N LEU A 611 0.82 10.11 -7.05
CA LEU A 611 0.55 9.13 -8.09
C LEU A 611 1.75 8.18 -8.17
N SER A 612 1.51 6.88 -8.37
CA SER A 612 2.53 5.92 -8.73
C SER A 612 2.01 4.87 -9.71
N PHE A 613 2.85 4.53 -10.69
CA PHE A 613 2.60 3.48 -11.66
C PHE A 613 3.75 2.48 -11.61
N GLY A 614 3.63 1.46 -10.77
CA GLY A 614 4.65 0.47 -10.45
C GLY A 614 5.08 0.50 -8.98
N LEU A 615 6.10 -0.28 -8.63
CA LEU A 615 6.65 -0.40 -7.26
C LEU A 615 7.27 0.88 -6.69
N GLN A 616 7.18 1.99 -7.42
CA GLN A 616 7.86 3.22 -7.03
C GLN A 616 7.03 4.02 -6.03
N LEU A 617 7.71 4.95 -5.39
CA LEU A 617 7.12 5.88 -4.44
C LEU A 617 6.06 6.76 -5.12
N GLY A 618 5.04 7.15 -4.34
CA GLY A 618 4.10 8.17 -4.79
C GLY A 618 4.84 9.48 -5.09
N GLN A 619 4.64 10.05 -6.27
CA GLN A 619 5.20 11.34 -6.67
C GLN A 619 4.09 12.24 -7.19
N ARG A 620 4.39 13.52 -7.38
CA ARG A 620 3.43 14.45 -8.01
C ARG A 620 3.04 13.95 -9.41
N PRO A 621 1.75 14.08 -9.80
CA PRO A 621 1.29 13.65 -11.12
C PRO A 621 2.15 14.16 -12.27
N GLU A 622 2.60 15.42 -12.24
CA GLU A 622 3.45 16.00 -13.29
C GLU A 622 4.79 15.27 -13.40
N THR A 623 5.37 14.86 -12.27
CA THR A 623 6.63 14.10 -12.25
C THR A 623 6.43 12.72 -12.85
N ILE A 624 5.36 12.02 -12.46
CA ILE A 624 5.01 10.72 -13.02
C ILE A 624 4.71 10.82 -14.52
N MET A 625 3.92 11.81 -14.94
CA MET A 625 3.54 11.99 -16.35
C MET A 625 4.74 12.35 -17.23
N ASN A 626 5.64 13.21 -16.76
CA ASN A 626 6.90 13.48 -17.46
C ASN A 626 7.81 12.26 -17.55
N ARG A 627 7.70 11.34 -16.59
CA ARG A 627 8.48 10.11 -16.54
C ARG A 627 7.92 9.05 -17.50
N VAL A 628 6.61 8.86 -17.50
CA VAL A 628 5.93 7.92 -18.40
C VAL A 628 5.95 8.42 -19.85
N PHE A 629 5.85 9.73 -20.06
CA PHE A 629 5.82 10.36 -21.39
C PHE A 629 6.93 11.42 -21.55
N PRO A 630 8.20 11.01 -21.67
CA PRO A 630 9.33 11.95 -21.72
C PRO A 630 9.28 12.90 -22.93
N ASP A 631 8.64 12.47 -24.03
CA ASP A 631 8.54 13.26 -25.26
C ASP A 631 7.61 14.48 -25.14
N ARG A 632 6.76 14.58 -24.12
CA ARG A 632 5.94 15.79 -23.85
C ARG A 632 6.77 17.06 -23.64
N ARG A 633 8.06 16.92 -23.34
CA ARG A 633 8.96 18.05 -23.09
C ARG A 633 9.55 18.67 -24.36
N ARG A 634 9.31 18.09 -25.53
CA ARG A 634 9.81 18.63 -26.80
C ARG A 634 8.77 19.61 -27.37
N PRO A 635 9.05 20.93 -27.35
CA PRO A 635 8.14 21.95 -27.86
C PRO A 635 7.92 21.86 -29.37
#